data_AF-A0A7C3CH39-F1
#
_entry.id   AF-A0A7C3CH39-F1
#
_cell.length_a   1.000
_cell.length_b   1.000
_cell.length_c   1.000
_cell.angle_alpha   90.00
_cell.angle_beta   90.00
_cell.angle_gamma   90.00
#
_symmetry.space_group_name_H-M   'P 1'
#
loop_
_entity.id
_entity.type
_entity.pdbx_description
1 polymer ?
#
loop_
_entity_poly.entity_id
_entity_poly.type
_entity_poly.pdbx_seq_one_letter_code
_entity_poly.pdbx_strand_id
1 'polypeptide(L)'
;MDIIRFFVLLTTLTLLAACGSGGGATSPAEAPVSAQSSSIFAAKLVTHSSECPAGGVTIDSGIDSNGNGQLDAQEVDQQQILCNGEDGSDGFGSLLASSDIPAGSTCSSGGIQLDSGIDINANGILDDNEVQQTSSLCNGTDGQDGATGATGSVGATGSTGPTGAPGADGSDGINSLIALNPEPAGTNCPNGGVRIDAGGDNNRNNVLDSIEIDSTRFLCGAAAPLATDIIYTANPRLNELTELFAGNTDGSGSTLLFTPLQEYTDLTNFQISPDHKKLAFLAYLQPGNVAKRHHALFVADLDTLATPIQVSHDPIDPTAEAFDVSDYAWSPDSSLLVGIGSQYGENFNNYFRVFSNGSGLKGFNAVSTQVGDADPTAIDLWVGRPVFSPDGQHLALRLEDSVTLRHALIVIDSTTLNYTNVSDPKVGLQYGDVFDFAWAPDGSRIAYLARATINSLSLPEIYTVNPDGSANTQITAVADYVQSFQWAPNSSLIAMLVRTSTVAPEFELRSTTVDGSTTFTLSGSLVTGGHVSDFQWAPNSSQIAYRADQEILDKIELYAVSSVGVGRVKVSGSMIANGDVHDYAWAPDSSRIAFRADHDIDNLNELFTVIPDPLTTPVPLKVSDSITVKPPLLFSRGVIDFQWAPDSSRIAIRGDSLSAGINAMAIAAPDASFLLNASGSMAATADVNEFSWSPDSLKLAFIGDLNIDSTNELFVVDANGSNRMTISTPLPAGATTDLFLFR
;
A
#
# COMPACT_ATOMS: atom_id res chain seq x y z
N MET A 1 -51.73 24.12 -5.16
CA MET A 1 -53.14 23.74 -4.99
C MET A 1 -53.18 22.23 -5.03
N ASP A 2 -53.46 21.43 -4.01
CA ASP A 2 -53.83 21.56 -2.59
C ASP A 2 -53.59 20.13 -2.03
N ILE A 3 -52.77 19.94 -1.00
CA ILE A 3 -53.10 19.83 0.44
C ILE A 3 -53.79 18.51 0.91
N ILE A 4 -53.00 17.68 1.63
CA ILE A 4 -53.15 17.06 3.00
C ILE A 4 -54.45 16.31 3.42
N ARG A 5 -54.29 15.13 4.08
CA ARG A 5 -54.78 14.67 5.45
C ARG A 5 -55.22 13.19 5.47
N PHE A 6 -54.64 12.23 6.22
CA PHE A 6 -54.53 11.94 7.68
C PHE A 6 -55.87 11.77 8.45
N PHE A 7 -56.06 10.58 9.10
CA PHE A 7 -56.73 10.24 10.39
C PHE A 7 -57.18 8.75 10.39
N VAL A 8 -56.55 7.83 11.14
CA VAL A 8 -56.81 7.36 12.53
C VAL A 8 -58.29 7.08 12.85
N LEU A 9 -58.61 5.80 13.11
CA LEU A 9 -59.90 5.36 13.68
C LEU A 9 -59.66 4.53 14.96
N LEU A 10 -60.21 5.03 16.06
CA LEU A 10 -60.31 4.37 17.38
C LEU A 10 -61.77 3.92 17.54
N THR A 11 -62.02 2.66 17.94
CA THR A 11 -63.37 2.22 18.36
C THR A 11 -63.34 1.44 19.67
N THR A 12 -64.16 1.93 20.59
CA THR A 12 -64.49 1.46 21.93
C THR A 12 -65.51 0.31 21.94
N LEU A 13 -65.47 -0.61 22.93
CA LEU A 13 -66.69 -1.20 23.49
C LEU A 13 -66.52 -1.67 24.94
N THR A 14 -67.54 -1.38 25.75
CA THR A 14 -67.63 -1.41 27.21
C THR A 14 -68.32 -2.64 27.82
N LEU A 15 -67.88 -2.97 29.05
CA LEU A 15 -68.58 -3.52 30.24
C LEU A 15 -69.22 -4.92 30.24
N LEU A 16 -68.83 -5.73 31.24
CA LEU A 16 -69.78 -6.26 32.23
C LEU A 16 -69.06 -6.58 33.57
N ALA A 17 -69.70 -6.21 34.69
CA ALA A 17 -69.23 -6.43 36.05
C ALA A 17 -69.97 -7.62 36.70
N ALA A 18 -69.27 -8.41 37.51
CA ALA A 18 -69.87 -9.29 38.52
C ALA A 18 -68.96 -9.36 39.75
N CYS A 19 -69.56 -9.23 40.94
CA CYS A 19 -68.91 -9.22 42.25
C CYS A 19 -69.12 -10.57 42.94
N GLY A 20 -68.09 -11.14 43.56
CA GLY A 20 -68.17 -12.36 44.36
C GLY A 20 -66.91 -12.56 45.21
N SER A 21 -67.06 -12.49 46.53
CA SER A 21 -66.02 -12.58 47.56
C SER A 21 -65.60 -14.02 47.91
N GLY A 22 -64.32 -14.25 48.20
CA GLY A 22 -63.84 -15.44 48.90
C GLY A 22 -62.31 -15.54 48.92
N GLY A 23 -61.70 -15.47 50.11
CA GLY A 23 -60.25 -15.50 50.29
C GLY A 23 -59.60 -16.88 50.14
N GLY A 24 -58.28 -16.87 49.94
CA GLY A 24 -57.45 -18.07 49.94
C GLY A 24 -56.11 -17.79 49.25
N ALA A 25 -55.04 -17.79 50.03
CA ALA A 25 -53.67 -17.59 49.57
C ALA A 25 -53.21 -18.72 48.64
N THR A 26 -52.67 -18.36 47.47
CA THR A 26 -51.56 -19.02 46.77
C THR A 26 -51.06 -18.09 45.66
N SER A 27 -49.73 -17.98 45.49
CA SER A 27 -49.09 -17.21 44.42
C SER A 27 -49.64 -17.55 43.03
N PRO A 28 -49.84 -16.56 42.16
CA PRO A 28 -49.76 -16.76 40.73
C PRO A 28 -48.44 -16.22 40.18
N ALA A 29 -47.89 -16.99 39.26
CA ALA A 29 -46.70 -16.73 38.47
C ALA A 29 -46.75 -15.39 37.74
N GLU A 30 -45.54 -14.87 37.47
CA GLU A 30 -45.29 -13.76 36.56
C GLU A 30 -46.07 -13.89 35.25
N ALA A 31 -46.63 -12.78 34.81
CA ALA A 31 -47.08 -12.61 33.43
C ALA A 31 -45.86 -12.75 32.50
N PRO A 32 -46.01 -13.33 31.28
CA PRO A 32 -44.91 -13.37 30.35
C PRO A 32 -44.52 -11.94 29.96
N VAL A 33 -43.24 -11.63 30.12
CA VAL A 33 -42.58 -10.45 29.58
C VAL A 33 -42.81 -10.45 28.06
N SER A 34 -43.35 -9.35 27.55
CA SER A 34 -43.36 -9.05 26.11
C SER A 34 -41.90 -9.01 25.63
N ALA A 35 -41.44 -10.09 24.98
CA ALA A 35 -40.13 -10.12 24.34
C ALA A 35 -40.08 -9.04 23.26
N GLN A 36 -39.13 -8.11 23.38
CA GLN A 36 -38.79 -7.21 22.28
C GLN A 36 -38.12 -8.04 21.20
N SER A 37 -38.81 -8.26 20.08
CA SER A 37 -38.25 -8.97 18.95
C SER A 37 -37.10 -8.15 18.35
N SER A 38 -35.89 -8.69 18.43
CA SER A 38 -34.67 -8.03 17.98
C SER A 38 -34.29 -8.56 16.60
N SER A 39 -33.86 -7.69 15.69
CA SER A 39 -33.34 -8.12 14.39
C SER A 39 -31.93 -8.69 14.60
N ILE A 40 -31.70 -9.93 14.18
CA ILE A 40 -30.43 -10.64 14.36
C ILE A 40 -29.87 -11.08 12.99
N PHE A 41 -28.55 -11.02 12.84
CA PHE A 41 -27.83 -11.52 11.68
C PHE A 41 -26.99 -12.73 12.07
N ALA A 42 -26.99 -13.76 11.23
CA ALA A 42 -26.15 -14.94 11.39
C ALA A 42 -25.34 -15.15 10.11
N ALA A 43 -24.01 -15.18 10.26
CA ALA A 43 -23.11 -15.53 9.17
C ALA A 43 -22.78 -17.02 9.24
N LYS A 44 -22.96 -17.74 8.13
CA LYS A 44 -22.65 -19.16 8.02
C LYS A 44 -21.70 -19.39 6.85
N LEU A 45 -20.66 -20.18 7.11
CA LEU A 45 -19.66 -20.50 6.10
C LEU A 45 -20.25 -21.43 5.03
N VAL A 46 -20.02 -21.09 3.76
CA VAL A 46 -20.34 -21.92 2.59
C VAL A 46 -19.04 -22.55 2.11
N THR A 47 -18.85 -23.82 2.41
CA THR A 47 -17.73 -24.60 1.89
C THR A 47 -18.11 -25.16 0.53
N HIS A 48 -17.72 -24.48 -0.56
CA HIS A 48 -17.80 -24.91 -1.96
C HIS A 48 -19.18 -25.42 -2.42
N SER A 49 -19.91 -24.59 -3.18
CA SER A 49 -21.21 -24.95 -3.74
C SER A 49 -21.29 -24.58 -5.22
N SER A 50 -22.31 -25.08 -5.91
CA SER A 50 -22.59 -24.67 -7.30
C SER A 50 -22.93 -23.17 -7.43
N GLU A 51 -23.23 -22.49 -6.31
CA GLU A 51 -23.52 -21.05 -6.28
C GLU A 51 -22.30 -20.20 -5.86
N CYS A 52 -21.38 -20.72 -5.04
CA CYS A 52 -20.07 -20.14 -4.74
C CYS A 52 -18.96 -21.20 -4.88
N PRO A 53 -18.30 -21.29 -6.06
CA PRO A 53 -17.31 -22.31 -6.35
C PRO A 53 -16.07 -22.27 -5.44
N ALA A 54 -15.55 -21.09 -5.12
CA ALA A 54 -14.40 -20.88 -4.21
C ALA A 54 -14.80 -20.76 -2.72
N GLY A 55 -16.01 -21.21 -2.37
CA GLY A 55 -16.61 -20.96 -1.07
C GLY A 55 -16.99 -19.50 -0.83
N GLY A 56 -17.56 -19.23 0.34
CA GLY A 56 -18.07 -17.91 0.69
C GLY A 56 -18.78 -17.91 2.04
N VAL A 57 -19.57 -16.88 2.29
CA VAL A 57 -20.37 -16.74 3.52
C VAL A 57 -21.81 -16.39 3.14
N THR A 58 -22.78 -17.12 3.68
CA THR A 58 -24.19 -16.72 3.67
C THR A 58 -24.47 -15.87 4.89
N ILE A 59 -25.04 -14.70 4.67
CA ILE A 59 -25.53 -13.79 5.69
C ILE A 59 -27.05 -13.94 5.74
N ASP A 60 -27.54 -14.52 6.82
CA ASP A 60 -28.96 -14.69 7.10
C ASP A 60 -29.41 -13.58 8.06
N SER A 61 -30.60 -13.03 7.83
CA SER A 61 -31.17 -11.97 8.66
C SER A 61 -32.64 -12.22 8.93
N GLY A 62 -33.10 -11.86 10.12
CA GLY A 62 -34.48 -12.04 10.51
C GLY A 62 -34.77 -11.52 11.91
N ILE A 63 -36.01 -11.73 12.35
CA ILE A 63 -36.51 -11.26 13.63
C ILE A 63 -36.51 -12.44 14.59
N ASP A 64 -35.67 -12.38 15.62
CA ASP A 64 -35.67 -13.34 16.73
C ASP A 64 -37.01 -13.22 17.46
N SER A 65 -37.91 -14.12 17.07
CA SER A 65 -39.33 -14.08 17.43
C SER A 65 -39.57 -14.76 18.77
N ASN A 66 -38.62 -15.59 19.20
CA ASN A 66 -38.68 -16.31 20.46
C ASN A 66 -37.78 -15.69 21.55
N GLY A 67 -36.92 -14.73 21.20
CA GLY A 67 -36.14 -13.89 22.10
C GLY A 67 -34.94 -14.62 22.72
N ASN A 68 -34.42 -15.66 22.07
CA ASN A 68 -33.31 -16.48 22.59
C ASN A 68 -31.92 -15.93 22.23
N GLY A 69 -31.84 -14.87 21.43
CA GLY A 69 -30.59 -14.25 20.99
C GLY A 69 -29.87 -15.00 19.87
N GLN A 70 -30.51 -15.97 19.22
CA GLN A 70 -30.02 -16.69 18.05
C GLN A 70 -31.05 -16.59 16.91
N LEU A 71 -30.58 -16.64 15.67
CA LEU A 71 -31.46 -16.66 14.52
C LEU A 71 -31.76 -18.12 14.15
N ASP A 72 -32.91 -18.63 14.57
CA ASP A 72 -33.32 -20.00 14.25
C ASP A 72 -33.73 -20.12 12.77
N ALA A 73 -33.65 -21.33 12.20
CA ALA A 73 -33.94 -21.57 10.77
C ALA A 73 -35.37 -21.18 10.32
N GLN A 74 -36.28 -21.00 11.28
CA GLN A 74 -37.67 -20.60 11.05
C GLN A 74 -37.87 -19.07 11.15
N GLU A 75 -36.84 -18.33 11.56
CA GLU A 75 -36.86 -16.89 11.81
C GLU A 75 -36.11 -16.10 10.73
N VAL A 76 -35.44 -16.79 9.80
CA VAL A 76 -34.72 -16.20 8.66
C VAL A 76 -35.74 -15.63 7.66
N ASP A 77 -35.66 -14.32 7.41
CA ASP A 77 -36.51 -13.59 6.47
C ASP A 77 -35.77 -13.27 5.15
N GLN A 78 -34.46 -12.99 5.24
CA GLN A 78 -33.64 -12.68 4.07
C GLN A 78 -32.25 -13.32 4.17
N GLN A 79 -31.80 -13.90 3.07
CA GLN A 79 -30.51 -14.58 2.93
C GLN A 79 -29.72 -13.95 1.77
N GLN A 80 -28.49 -13.53 2.04
CA GLN A 80 -27.56 -12.97 1.05
C GLN A 80 -26.29 -13.81 1.01
N ILE A 81 -25.84 -14.17 -0.19
CA ILE A 81 -24.65 -15.00 -0.38
C ILE A 81 -23.51 -14.12 -0.89
N LEU A 82 -22.38 -14.11 -0.17
CA LEU A 82 -21.13 -13.49 -0.60
C LEU A 82 -20.14 -14.59 -0.98
N CYS A 83 -19.79 -14.67 -2.25
CA CYS A 83 -18.75 -15.58 -2.72
C CYS A 83 -17.36 -14.93 -2.60
N ASN A 84 -16.34 -15.73 -2.31
CA ASN A 84 -14.96 -15.27 -2.43
C ASN A 84 -14.62 -14.97 -3.90
N GLY A 85 -13.68 -14.05 -4.13
CA GLY A 85 -13.07 -13.89 -5.45
C GLY A 85 -12.23 -15.11 -5.80
N GLU A 86 -12.16 -15.48 -7.08
CA GLU A 86 -11.24 -16.54 -7.49
C GLU A 86 -9.80 -16.09 -7.29
N ASP A 87 -8.93 -17.03 -6.90
CA ASP A 87 -7.52 -16.77 -6.65
C ASP A 87 -6.85 -16.15 -7.90
N GLY A 88 -5.92 -15.23 -7.67
CA GLY A 88 -5.05 -14.72 -8.74
C GLY A 88 -4.20 -15.85 -9.33
N SER A 89 -3.79 -15.72 -10.59
CA SER A 89 -3.04 -16.78 -11.28
C SER A 89 -1.76 -17.17 -10.52
N ASP A 90 -1.74 -18.38 -9.99
CA ASP A 90 -0.59 -19.00 -9.33
C ASP A 90 0.65 -19.00 -10.25
N GLY A 91 1.84 -18.91 -9.66
CA GLY A 91 3.08 -19.22 -10.36
C GLY A 91 3.07 -20.67 -10.86
N PHE A 92 3.81 -20.96 -11.94
CA PHE A 92 3.81 -22.26 -12.63
C PHE A 92 3.78 -23.45 -11.64
N GLY A 93 2.69 -24.21 -11.68
CA GLY A 93 2.42 -25.28 -10.74
C GLY A 93 3.46 -26.39 -10.85
N SER A 94 3.99 -26.84 -9.71
CA SER A 94 4.71 -28.10 -9.64
C SER A 94 3.70 -29.23 -9.59
N LEU A 95 3.60 -30.01 -10.67
CA LEU A 95 2.64 -31.09 -10.81
C LEU A 95 3.29 -32.43 -10.49
N LEU A 96 2.48 -33.32 -9.92
CA LEU A 96 2.81 -34.72 -9.68
C LEU A 96 1.83 -35.57 -10.49
N ALA A 97 2.34 -36.42 -11.38
CA ALA A 97 1.55 -37.38 -12.12
C ALA A 97 1.91 -38.81 -11.69
N SER A 98 0.90 -39.62 -11.39
CA SER A 98 1.08 -41.04 -11.10
C SER A 98 0.54 -41.88 -12.25
N SER A 99 1.31 -42.87 -12.69
CA SER A 99 0.86 -43.86 -13.67
C SER A 99 1.18 -45.29 -13.22
N ASP A 100 0.36 -46.24 -13.63
CA ASP A 100 0.58 -47.65 -13.29
C ASP A 100 1.72 -48.25 -14.12
N ILE A 101 2.65 -48.91 -13.45
CA ILE A 101 3.69 -49.73 -14.08
C ILE A 101 3.14 -51.16 -14.22
N PRO A 102 2.96 -51.67 -15.45
CA PRO A 102 2.56 -53.07 -15.65
C PRO A 102 3.62 -54.04 -15.14
N ALA A 103 3.21 -55.25 -14.73
CA ALA A 103 4.15 -56.29 -14.31
C ALA A 103 5.16 -56.61 -15.43
N GLY A 104 6.45 -56.46 -15.12
CA GLY A 104 7.51 -56.51 -16.12
C GLY A 104 8.91 -56.30 -15.55
N SER A 105 9.86 -55.92 -16.40
CA SER A 105 11.27 -55.80 -16.02
C SER A 105 11.58 -54.70 -15.01
N THR A 106 10.70 -53.70 -14.89
CA THR A 106 10.86 -52.59 -13.93
C THR A 106 10.28 -52.95 -12.55
N CYS A 107 9.08 -53.54 -12.52
CA CYS A 107 8.46 -54.08 -11.30
C CYS A 107 7.85 -55.46 -11.58
N SER A 108 8.30 -56.49 -10.86
CA SER A 108 7.90 -57.89 -11.11
C SER A 108 6.43 -58.19 -10.85
N SER A 109 5.77 -57.42 -9.98
CA SER A 109 4.34 -57.56 -9.62
C SER A 109 3.52 -56.32 -9.99
N GLY A 110 4.02 -55.51 -10.92
CA GLY A 110 3.48 -54.17 -11.18
C GLY A 110 3.82 -53.17 -10.06
N GLY A 111 3.49 -51.91 -10.27
CA GLY A 111 3.82 -50.82 -9.34
C GLY A 111 3.24 -49.49 -9.79
N ILE A 112 3.65 -48.41 -9.15
CA ILE A 112 3.27 -47.04 -9.51
C ILE A 112 4.53 -46.25 -9.86
N GLN A 113 4.49 -45.53 -10.99
CA GLN A 113 5.47 -44.53 -11.38
C GLN A 113 4.97 -43.17 -10.92
N LEU A 114 5.85 -42.39 -10.30
CA LEU A 114 5.60 -41.00 -9.90
C LEU A 114 6.54 -40.10 -10.69
N ASP A 115 5.95 -39.21 -11.47
CA ASP A 115 6.64 -38.20 -12.27
C ASP A 115 6.36 -36.81 -11.66
N SER A 116 7.41 -36.01 -11.49
CA SER A 116 7.31 -34.63 -11.01
C SER A 116 8.00 -33.67 -11.95
N GLY A 117 7.40 -32.48 -12.09
CA GLY A 117 7.94 -31.43 -12.94
C GLY A 117 7.16 -30.14 -12.82
N ILE A 118 7.62 -29.13 -13.54
CA ILE A 118 7.01 -27.80 -13.57
C ILE A 118 6.13 -27.76 -14.81
N ASP A 119 4.85 -27.46 -14.65
CA ASP A 119 3.91 -27.25 -15.76
C ASP A 119 4.23 -25.91 -16.43
N ILE A 120 5.22 -25.93 -17.32
CA ILE A 120 5.79 -24.75 -17.97
C ILE A 120 4.74 -24.08 -18.85
N ASN A 121 3.77 -24.83 -19.36
CA ASN A 121 2.76 -24.33 -20.28
C ASN A 121 1.40 -24.05 -19.61
N ALA A 122 1.29 -24.30 -18.30
CA ALA A 122 0.15 -24.03 -17.43
C ALA A 122 -1.16 -24.68 -17.91
N ASN A 123 -1.10 -25.88 -18.49
CA ASN A 123 -2.28 -26.61 -18.97
C ASN A 123 -2.91 -27.54 -17.91
N GLY A 124 -2.32 -27.63 -16.72
CA GLY A 124 -2.78 -28.45 -15.61
C GLY A 124 -2.46 -29.95 -15.75
N ILE A 125 -1.62 -30.34 -16.71
CA ILE A 125 -1.21 -31.71 -16.99
C ILE A 125 0.32 -31.75 -17.07
N LEU A 126 0.95 -32.72 -16.42
CA LEU A 126 2.40 -32.88 -16.53
C LEU A 126 2.74 -33.61 -17.84
N ASP A 127 3.16 -32.87 -18.86
CA ASP A 127 3.56 -33.42 -20.16
C ASP A 127 4.95 -34.11 -20.07
N ASP A 128 5.23 -35.10 -20.94
CA ASP A 128 6.51 -35.86 -20.95
C ASP A 128 7.76 -34.97 -21.02
N ASN A 129 7.63 -33.78 -21.62
CA ASN A 129 8.72 -32.82 -21.81
C ASN A 129 8.99 -31.97 -20.55
N GLU A 130 8.06 -32.01 -19.60
CA GLU A 130 8.04 -31.21 -18.38
C GLU A 130 8.46 -32.03 -17.16
N VAL A 131 8.49 -33.37 -17.30
CA VAL A 131 8.98 -34.29 -16.28
C VAL A 131 10.46 -34.03 -16.00
N GLN A 132 10.75 -33.56 -14.80
CA GLN A 132 12.11 -33.30 -14.32
C GLN A 132 12.66 -34.49 -13.53
N GLN A 133 11.79 -35.29 -12.90
CA GLN A 133 12.18 -36.45 -12.13
C GLN A 133 11.13 -37.57 -12.19
N THR A 134 11.61 -38.81 -12.33
CA THR A 134 10.80 -40.02 -12.34
C THR A 134 11.24 -40.98 -11.23
N SER A 135 10.28 -41.56 -10.51
CA SER A 135 10.52 -42.60 -9.51
C SER A 135 9.54 -43.77 -9.68
N SER A 136 9.96 -44.99 -9.35
CA SER A 136 9.13 -46.19 -9.47
C SER A 136 9.04 -46.91 -8.12
N LEU A 137 7.82 -47.24 -7.70
CA LEU A 137 7.53 -48.02 -6.49
C LEU A 137 6.84 -49.34 -6.89
N CYS A 138 7.44 -50.47 -6.54
CA CYS A 138 6.93 -51.79 -6.93
C CYS A 138 6.06 -52.41 -5.82
N ASN A 139 4.99 -53.10 -6.22
CA ASN A 139 4.12 -53.84 -5.32
C ASN A 139 4.84 -55.05 -4.68
N GLY A 140 4.36 -55.46 -3.50
CA GLY A 140 4.78 -56.71 -2.86
C GLY A 140 4.40 -57.95 -3.69
N THR A 141 5.14 -59.04 -3.54
CA THR A 141 4.79 -60.33 -4.16
C THR A 141 3.59 -60.96 -3.43
N ASP A 142 2.64 -61.52 -4.17
CA ASP A 142 1.54 -62.29 -3.60
C ASP A 142 2.05 -63.42 -2.68
N GLY A 143 1.28 -63.71 -1.62
CA GLY A 143 1.52 -64.89 -0.79
C GLY A 143 1.30 -66.18 -1.59
N GLN A 144 2.06 -67.24 -1.30
CA GLN A 144 1.86 -68.52 -1.98
C GLN A 144 0.45 -69.08 -1.74
N ASP A 145 -0.20 -69.52 -2.82
CA ASP A 145 -1.47 -70.25 -2.75
C ASP A 145 -1.41 -71.42 -1.76
N GLY A 146 -2.51 -71.66 -1.05
CA GLY A 146 -2.66 -72.86 -0.23
C GLY A 146 -2.61 -74.13 -1.08
N ALA A 147 -1.91 -75.17 -0.62
CA ALA A 147 -1.79 -76.44 -1.34
C ALA A 147 -3.17 -77.03 -1.69
N THR A 148 -3.33 -77.46 -2.94
CA THR A 148 -4.57 -78.11 -3.44
C THR A 148 -4.92 -79.33 -2.58
N GLY A 149 -6.18 -79.45 -2.15
CA GLY A 149 -6.65 -80.57 -1.34
C GLY A 149 -6.47 -81.93 -2.04
N ALA A 150 -6.05 -82.95 -1.27
CA ALA A 150 -5.75 -84.28 -1.81
C ALA A 150 -6.96 -84.93 -2.51
N THR A 151 -6.75 -85.44 -3.73
CA THR A 151 -7.75 -86.21 -4.50
C THR A 151 -8.20 -87.44 -3.72
N GLY A 152 -9.51 -87.62 -3.54
CA GLY A 152 -10.10 -88.79 -2.87
C GLY A 152 -9.74 -90.12 -3.54
N SER A 153 -9.59 -91.19 -2.74
CA SER A 153 -9.19 -92.52 -3.21
C SER A 153 -10.21 -93.14 -4.18
N VAL A 154 -9.68 -93.74 -5.25
CA VAL A 154 -10.47 -94.36 -6.34
C VAL A 154 -11.20 -95.62 -5.85
N GLY A 155 -12.54 -95.60 -5.88
CA GLY A 155 -13.37 -96.79 -5.76
C GLY A 155 -13.43 -97.56 -7.09
N ALA A 156 -13.42 -98.89 -7.04
CA ALA A 156 -13.45 -99.74 -8.22
C ALA A 156 -14.76 -99.56 -9.01
N THR A 157 -14.65 -99.13 -10.26
CA THR A 157 -15.72 -98.90 -11.26
C THR A 157 -16.71 -97.79 -10.95
N GLY A 158 -16.25 -96.55 -11.09
CA GLY A 158 -17.04 -95.33 -11.32
C GLY A 158 -16.10 -94.20 -11.77
N SER A 159 -16.52 -93.34 -12.70
CA SER A 159 -15.71 -92.22 -13.25
C SER A 159 -15.16 -91.33 -12.14
N THR A 160 -13.88 -90.94 -12.23
CA THR A 160 -13.18 -90.01 -11.32
C THR A 160 -14.04 -88.78 -11.07
N GLY A 161 -14.35 -88.46 -9.81
CA GLY A 161 -15.08 -87.24 -9.46
C GLY A 161 -14.31 -85.99 -9.89
N PRO A 162 -15.01 -84.88 -10.22
CA PRO A 162 -14.34 -83.64 -10.63
C PRO A 162 -13.42 -83.13 -9.52
N THR A 163 -12.25 -82.60 -9.91
CA THR A 163 -11.30 -81.90 -9.05
C THR A 163 -12.01 -80.85 -8.19
N GLY A 164 -11.70 -80.78 -6.90
CA GLY A 164 -12.26 -79.75 -6.01
C GLY A 164 -11.97 -78.34 -6.55
N ALA A 165 -12.89 -77.41 -6.32
CA ALA A 165 -12.70 -76.01 -6.71
C ALA A 165 -11.38 -75.46 -6.11
N PRO A 166 -10.68 -74.54 -6.81
CA PRO A 166 -9.53 -73.85 -6.24
C PRO A 166 -9.84 -73.29 -4.86
N GLY A 167 -8.85 -73.29 -3.96
CA GLY A 167 -8.97 -72.53 -2.70
C GLY A 167 -9.24 -71.07 -3.01
N ALA A 168 -9.97 -70.37 -2.13
CA ALA A 168 -10.17 -68.93 -2.27
C ALA A 168 -8.82 -68.22 -2.35
N ASP A 169 -8.74 -67.19 -3.20
CA ASP A 169 -7.56 -66.34 -3.36
C ASP A 169 -7.06 -65.85 -1.99
N GLY A 170 -5.73 -65.70 -1.86
CA GLY A 170 -5.14 -65.05 -0.71
C GLY A 170 -5.66 -63.61 -0.59
N SER A 171 -5.77 -63.09 0.64
CA SER A 171 -6.17 -61.70 0.85
C SER A 171 -5.16 -60.74 0.22
N ASP A 172 -5.65 -59.72 -0.50
CA ASP A 172 -4.84 -58.66 -1.11
C ASP A 172 -3.80 -58.08 -0.14
N GLY A 173 -2.66 -57.64 -0.71
CA GLY A 173 -1.58 -56.97 0.02
C GLY A 173 -2.01 -55.65 0.70
N ILE A 174 -1.17 -55.13 1.60
CA ILE A 174 -1.41 -53.84 2.26
C ILE A 174 -1.31 -52.67 1.27
N ASN A 175 -2.14 -51.64 1.44
CA ASN A 175 -2.11 -50.44 0.58
C ASN A 175 -0.89 -49.59 0.93
N SER A 176 -0.23 -48.99 -0.07
CA SER A 176 0.80 -47.96 0.17
C SER A 176 0.14 -46.58 0.20
N LEU A 177 0.43 -45.79 1.23
CA LEU A 177 -0.11 -44.44 1.43
C LEU A 177 1.00 -43.39 1.42
N ILE A 178 0.65 -42.17 1.03
CA ILE A 178 1.53 -40.99 1.03
C ILE A 178 0.84 -39.87 1.81
N ALA A 179 1.57 -39.19 2.70
CA ALA A 179 1.12 -38.03 3.43
C ALA A 179 2.04 -36.82 3.17
N LEU A 180 1.44 -35.66 2.91
CA LEU A 180 2.13 -34.40 2.69
C LEU A 180 1.94 -33.51 3.91
N ASN A 181 3.04 -33.08 4.52
CA ASN A 181 3.05 -32.25 5.71
C ASN A 181 3.88 -30.98 5.45
N PRO A 182 3.42 -29.77 5.84
CA PRO A 182 4.25 -28.57 5.75
C PRO A 182 5.55 -28.71 6.56
N GLU A 183 6.70 -28.38 5.96
CA GLU A 183 8.01 -28.34 6.61
C GLU A 183 8.45 -26.88 6.82
N PRO A 184 8.61 -26.41 8.06
CA PRO A 184 9.14 -25.08 8.36
C PRO A 184 10.59 -24.91 7.88
N ALA A 185 11.01 -23.65 7.72
CA ALA A 185 12.41 -23.32 7.43
C ALA A 185 13.34 -23.83 8.54
N GLY A 186 14.39 -24.54 8.17
CA GLY A 186 15.28 -25.18 9.13
C GLY A 186 16.32 -26.13 8.50
N THR A 187 16.82 -27.06 9.30
CA THR A 187 17.95 -27.93 8.93
C THR A 187 17.65 -28.85 7.74
N ASN A 188 16.39 -29.24 7.53
CA ASN A 188 16.00 -30.10 6.42
C ASN A 188 15.72 -29.31 5.13
N CYS A 189 15.07 -28.15 5.26
CA CYS A 189 14.80 -27.21 4.19
C CYS A 189 15.10 -25.78 4.65
N PRO A 190 16.19 -25.15 4.19
CA PRO A 190 16.56 -23.79 4.61
C PRO A 190 15.47 -22.74 4.36
N ASN A 191 14.64 -22.92 3.33
CA ASN A 191 13.58 -21.98 2.93
C ASN A 191 12.16 -22.51 3.21
N GLY A 192 12.03 -23.52 4.06
CA GLY A 192 10.77 -24.26 4.23
C GLY A 192 10.42 -25.11 3.01
N GLY A 193 9.31 -25.85 3.09
CA GLY A 193 8.89 -26.73 2.02
C GLY A 193 7.79 -27.71 2.44
N VAL A 194 7.78 -28.88 1.81
CA VAL A 194 6.84 -29.95 2.10
C VAL A 194 7.61 -31.23 2.45
N ARG A 195 7.27 -31.84 3.58
CA ARG A 195 7.70 -33.19 3.95
C ARG A 195 6.73 -34.21 3.37
N ILE A 196 7.28 -35.19 2.68
CA ILE A 196 6.57 -36.29 2.04
C ILE A 196 6.89 -37.57 2.81
N ASP A 197 5.89 -38.13 3.48
CA ASP A 197 5.99 -39.39 4.20
C ASP A 197 5.27 -40.47 3.39
N ALA A 198 5.88 -41.64 3.20
CA ALA A 198 5.30 -42.76 2.48
C ALA A 198 5.54 -44.10 3.19
N GLY A 199 4.56 -44.98 3.18
CA GLY A 199 4.65 -46.30 3.79
C GLY A 199 3.42 -47.18 3.62
N GLY A 200 3.48 -48.41 4.11
CA GLY A 200 2.38 -49.37 4.03
C GLY A 200 1.33 -49.20 5.14
N ASP A 201 0.05 -49.14 4.78
CA ASP A 201 -1.11 -49.16 5.69
C ASP A 201 -1.25 -50.54 6.34
N ASN A 202 -0.37 -50.80 7.30
CA ASN A 202 -0.21 -52.08 7.97
C ASN A 202 -1.44 -52.44 8.80
N ASN A 203 -2.16 -51.44 9.30
CA ASN A 203 -3.35 -51.64 10.12
C ASN A 203 -4.68 -51.52 9.35
N ARG A 204 -4.63 -51.16 8.05
CA ARG A 204 -5.75 -51.09 7.09
C ARG A 204 -6.81 -50.05 7.46
N ASN A 205 -6.41 -48.94 8.07
CA ASN A 205 -7.31 -47.84 8.44
C ASN A 205 -7.38 -46.72 7.38
N ASN A 206 -6.66 -46.86 6.26
CA ASN A 206 -6.51 -45.88 5.19
C ASN A 206 -5.91 -44.53 5.63
N VAL A 207 -5.13 -44.52 6.71
CA VAL A 207 -4.38 -43.36 7.20
C VAL A 207 -2.94 -43.78 7.39
N LEU A 208 -1.98 -42.97 6.94
CA LEU A 208 -0.57 -43.26 7.16
C LEU A 208 -0.18 -42.85 8.59
N ASP A 209 -0.17 -43.81 9.50
CA ASP A 209 0.22 -43.57 10.89
C ASP A 209 1.75 -43.40 11.02
N SER A 210 2.22 -42.70 12.06
CA SER A 210 3.64 -42.38 12.23
C SER A 210 4.57 -43.60 12.33
N ILE A 211 4.02 -44.77 12.70
CA ILE A 211 4.77 -46.03 12.81
C ILE A 211 4.79 -46.83 11.51
N GLU A 212 3.98 -46.41 10.54
CA GLU A 212 3.82 -47.05 9.24
C GLU A 212 4.66 -46.36 8.15
N ILE A 213 5.32 -45.26 8.50
CA ILE A 213 6.18 -44.49 7.59
C ILE A 213 7.47 -45.28 7.33
N ASP A 214 7.62 -45.75 6.10
CA ASP A 214 8.79 -46.48 5.63
C ASP A 214 9.84 -45.55 5.01
N SER A 215 9.43 -44.38 4.53
CA SER A 215 10.32 -43.37 3.95
C SER A 215 9.81 -41.94 4.15
N THR A 216 10.75 -41.03 4.42
CA THR A 216 10.49 -39.59 4.52
C THR A 216 11.41 -38.85 3.57
N ARG A 217 10.86 -37.89 2.82
CA ARG A 217 11.59 -37.02 1.89
C ARG A 217 11.14 -35.58 2.07
N PHE A 218 12.00 -34.64 1.70
CA PHE A 218 11.72 -33.21 1.80
C PHE A 218 11.79 -32.60 0.41
N LEU A 219 10.75 -31.86 0.03
CA LEU A 219 10.72 -31.00 -1.15
C LEU A 219 10.83 -29.57 -0.65
N CYS A 220 12.02 -29.00 -0.73
CA CYS A 220 12.27 -27.63 -0.26
C CYS A 220 11.80 -26.61 -1.29
N GLY A 221 11.23 -25.50 -0.82
CA GLY A 221 10.90 -24.37 -1.67
C GLY A 221 12.16 -23.83 -2.36
N ALA A 222 12.04 -23.46 -3.64
CA ALA A 222 13.10 -22.71 -4.30
C ALA A 222 13.35 -21.41 -3.53
N ALA A 223 14.62 -20.98 -3.45
CA ALA A 223 14.91 -19.64 -2.97
C ALA A 223 14.12 -18.67 -3.85
N ALA A 224 13.30 -17.82 -3.22
CA ALA A 224 12.79 -16.65 -3.92
C ALA A 224 14.00 -15.94 -4.57
N PRO A 225 13.87 -15.40 -5.79
CA PRO A 225 14.89 -14.47 -6.26
C PRO A 225 15.10 -13.45 -5.15
N LEU A 226 16.35 -13.06 -4.90
CA LEU A 226 16.74 -12.06 -3.90
C LEU A 226 16.03 -10.74 -4.23
N ALA A 227 14.74 -10.64 -3.92
CA ALA A 227 14.00 -9.41 -3.93
C ALA A 227 14.58 -8.66 -2.76
N THR A 228 15.34 -7.62 -3.08
CA THR A 228 15.76 -6.69 -2.04
C THR A 228 14.51 -5.99 -1.57
N ASP A 229 14.07 -6.34 -0.37
CA ASP A 229 12.85 -5.83 0.19
C ASP A 229 13.06 -4.44 0.82
N ILE A 230 14.28 -4.12 1.26
CA ILE A 230 14.57 -2.83 1.91
C ILE A 230 15.90 -2.26 1.42
N ILE A 231 15.93 -0.94 1.16
CA ILE A 231 17.18 -0.19 0.96
C ILE A 231 17.35 0.80 2.12
N TYR A 232 18.52 0.77 2.72
CA TYR A 232 18.87 1.67 3.82
C TYR A 232 20.31 2.14 3.70
N THR A 233 20.65 3.27 4.30
CA THR A 233 22.05 3.62 4.52
C THR A 233 22.41 3.40 5.97
N ALA A 234 23.68 3.08 6.20
CA ALA A 234 24.24 3.10 7.54
C ALA A 234 25.57 3.86 7.53
N ASN A 235 25.81 4.59 8.60
CA ASN A 235 27.12 5.13 8.89
C ASN A 235 27.78 4.29 10.00
N PRO A 236 28.56 3.25 9.64
CA PRO A 236 29.08 2.29 10.60
C PRO A 236 30.16 2.86 11.52
N ARG A 237 30.70 4.08 11.33
CA ARG A 237 31.61 4.71 12.30
C ARG A 237 31.37 6.22 12.39
N LEU A 238 31.31 6.76 13.61
CA LEU A 238 31.25 8.21 13.88
C LEU A 238 32.33 8.96 13.06
N ASN A 239 31.89 9.73 12.06
CA ASN A 239 32.69 10.51 11.09
C ASN A 239 33.28 9.73 9.89
N GLU A 240 32.73 8.58 9.50
CA GLU A 240 33.09 7.87 8.26
C GLU A 240 31.97 7.90 7.21
N LEU A 241 32.18 7.14 6.13
CA LEU A 241 31.38 7.14 4.89
C LEU A 241 30.01 6.51 5.10
N THR A 242 28.99 7.15 4.51
CA THR A 242 27.65 6.59 4.39
C THR A 242 27.66 5.45 3.38
N GLU A 243 27.35 4.24 3.85
CA GLU A 243 27.28 3.03 3.04
C GLU A 243 25.83 2.72 2.67
N LEU A 244 25.61 2.22 1.45
CA LEU A 244 24.28 1.83 0.97
C LEU A 244 24.11 0.31 1.06
N PHE A 245 23.01 -0.14 1.66
CA PHE A 245 22.71 -1.54 1.88
C PHE A 245 21.35 -1.96 1.30
N ALA A 246 21.28 -3.23 0.92
CA ALA A 246 20.08 -3.98 0.58
C ALA A 246 19.78 -4.98 1.69
N GLY A 247 18.65 -4.85 2.37
CA GLY A 247 18.18 -5.78 3.40
C GLY A 247 17.02 -6.64 2.90
N ASN A 248 16.89 -7.85 3.48
CA ASN A 248 15.80 -8.77 3.21
C ASN A 248 14.84 -8.85 4.39
N THR A 249 13.53 -8.83 4.16
CA THR A 249 12.52 -8.83 5.23
C THR A 249 12.29 -10.20 5.85
N ASP A 250 12.91 -11.24 5.32
CA ASP A 250 12.93 -12.60 5.88
C ASP A 250 13.98 -12.79 7.00
N GLY A 251 14.79 -11.76 7.26
CA GLY A 251 15.86 -11.81 8.27
C GLY A 251 17.13 -12.53 7.82
N SER A 252 17.27 -12.84 6.52
CA SER A 252 18.49 -13.44 5.96
C SER A 252 19.70 -12.49 5.96
N GLY A 253 19.49 -11.21 6.31
CA GLY A 253 20.53 -10.22 6.56
C GLY A 253 20.53 -9.10 5.53
N SER A 254 21.67 -8.40 5.43
CA SER A 254 21.87 -7.25 4.56
C SER A 254 23.13 -7.35 3.71
N THR A 255 23.06 -6.86 2.47
CA THR A 255 24.11 -6.85 1.46
C THR A 255 24.58 -5.42 1.22
N LEU A 256 25.89 -5.19 1.24
CA LEU A 256 26.48 -3.89 0.92
C LEU A 256 26.43 -3.65 -0.60
N LEU A 257 25.71 -2.63 -1.04
CA LEU A 257 25.56 -2.26 -2.46
C LEU A 257 26.64 -1.29 -2.92
N PHE A 258 26.98 -0.33 -2.07
CA PHE A 258 27.90 0.73 -2.43
C PHE A 258 28.65 1.25 -1.21
N THR A 259 29.97 1.23 -1.31
CA THR A 259 30.87 1.97 -0.42
C THR A 259 31.49 3.10 -1.23
N PRO A 260 31.42 4.34 -0.77
CA PRO A 260 32.09 5.43 -1.46
C PRO A 260 33.61 5.22 -1.51
N LEU A 261 34.24 5.67 -2.60
CA LEU A 261 35.66 5.39 -2.89
C LEU A 261 36.65 6.30 -2.13
N GLN A 262 36.20 7.36 -1.44
CA GLN A 262 37.06 8.31 -0.71
C GLN A 262 36.37 8.89 0.53
N GLU A 263 37.18 9.28 1.54
CA GLU A 263 36.75 10.07 2.70
C GLU A 263 35.90 11.29 2.26
N TYR A 264 34.80 11.57 2.97
CA TYR A 264 33.86 12.70 2.77
C TYR A 264 32.87 12.58 1.59
N THR A 265 32.48 11.37 1.19
CA THR A 265 31.39 11.20 0.22
C THR A 265 30.05 11.06 0.94
N ASP A 266 29.25 12.11 0.97
CA ASP A 266 27.86 12.02 1.41
C ASP A 266 26.99 11.51 0.24
N LEU A 267 26.18 10.49 0.52
CA LEU A 267 25.13 10.04 -0.39
C LEU A 267 23.86 10.86 -0.09
N THR A 268 23.30 11.50 -1.11
CA THR A 268 22.17 12.43 -0.93
C THR A 268 21.16 12.31 -2.07
N ASN A 269 19.99 12.94 -1.88
CA ASN A 269 18.92 13.05 -2.88
C ASN A 269 18.60 11.69 -3.51
N PHE A 270 18.09 10.75 -2.71
CA PHE A 270 17.70 9.42 -3.17
C PHE A 270 16.31 9.46 -3.81
N GLN A 271 16.13 8.80 -4.96
CA GLN A 271 14.82 8.63 -5.59
C GLN A 271 14.69 7.22 -6.18
N ILE A 272 13.64 6.51 -5.79
CA ILE A 272 13.28 5.26 -6.44
C ILE A 272 12.62 5.53 -7.79
N SER A 273 12.90 4.67 -8.77
CA SER A 273 12.15 4.66 -10.01
C SER A 273 10.69 4.24 -9.77
N PRO A 274 9.73 4.76 -10.56
CA PRO A 274 8.31 4.40 -10.44
C PRO A 274 8.00 2.89 -10.50
N ASP A 275 8.80 2.08 -11.19
CA ASP A 275 8.67 0.62 -11.25
C ASP A 275 9.27 -0.12 -10.02
N HIS A 276 9.83 0.63 -9.08
CA HIS A 276 10.52 0.19 -7.88
C HIS A 276 11.76 -0.69 -8.12
N LYS A 277 12.31 -0.71 -9.34
CA LYS A 277 13.45 -1.59 -9.70
C LYS A 277 14.80 -0.91 -9.62
N LYS A 278 14.85 0.41 -9.58
CA LYS A 278 16.10 1.18 -9.60
C LYS A 278 16.09 2.27 -8.55
N LEU A 279 17.27 2.58 -8.03
CA LEU A 279 17.50 3.67 -7.11
C LEU A 279 18.49 4.65 -7.73
N ALA A 280 18.09 5.91 -7.89
CA ALA A 280 19.00 6.99 -8.21
C ALA A 280 19.44 7.71 -6.93
N PHE A 281 20.67 8.21 -6.93
CA PHE A 281 21.22 9.00 -5.82
C PHE A 281 22.41 9.85 -6.28
N LEU A 282 22.70 10.90 -5.52
CA LEU A 282 23.89 11.73 -5.71
C LEU A 282 25.00 11.24 -4.79
N ALA A 283 26.21 11.12 -5.35
CA ALA A 283 27.42 10.89 -4.57
C ALA A 283 28.43 12.01 -4.84
N TYR A 284 29.03 12.51 -3.77
CA TYR A 284 30.02 13.57 -3.83
C TYR A 284 31.43 13.04 -4.16
N LEU A 285 31.95 13.33 -5.36
CA LEU A 285 33.24 12.81 -5.82
C LEU A 285 34.35 13.87 -5.72
N GLN A 286 35.51 13.46 -5.17
CA GLN A 286 36.78 14.18 -5.30
C GLN A 286 37.69 13.42 -6.29
N PRO A 287 37.80 13.85 -7.56
CA PRO A 287 38.75 13.22 -8.46
C PRO A 287 40.17 13.63 -8.08
N GLY A 288 41.08 12.66 -7.99
CA GLY A 288 42.46 12.85 -7.49
C GLY A 288 43.38 13.76 -8.33
N ASN A 289 42.87 14.53 -9.29
CA ASN A 289 43.64 15.45 -10.14
C ASN A 289 42.88 16.67 -10.70
N VAL A 290 41.63 16.96 -10.27
CA VAL A 290 40.91 18.19 -10.65
C VAL A 290 40.53 19.03 -9.43
N ALA A 291 40.65 20.34 -9.56
CA ALA A 291 40.55 21.32 -8.48
C ALA A 291 39.10 21.63 -8.01
N LYS A 292 38.08 20.92 -8.51
CA LYS A 292 36.67 21.17 -8.14
C LYS A 292 35.96 19.88 -7.73
N ARG A 293 35.31 19.96 -6.58
CA ARG A 293 34.37 18.97 -6.02
C ARG A 293 33.06 19.03 -6.82
N HIS A 294 32.36 17.90 -6.98
CA HIS A 294 31.07 17.83 -7.67
C HIS A 294 30.20 16.65 -7.20
N HIS A 295 28.89 16.78 -7.36
CA HIS A 295 27.89 15.72 -7.16
C HIS A 295 27.67 14.97 -8.47
N ALA A 296 27.88 13.66 -8.44
CA ALA A 296 27.64 12.77 -9.55
C ALA A 296 26.35 11.96 -9.32
N LEU A 297 25.56 11.78 -10.38
CA LEU A 297 24.33 10.99 -10.35
C LEU A 297 24.65 9.52 -10.63
N PHE A 298 24.21 8.65 -9.73
CA PHE A 298 24.33 7.20 -9.83
C PHE A 298 22.96 6.55 -9.95
N VAL A 299 22.92 5.38 -10.59
CA VAL A 299 21.75 4.49 -10.64
C VAL A 299 22.18 3.09 -10.22
N ALA A 300 21.49 2.55 -9.21
CA ALA A 300 21.59 1.17 -8.76
C ALA A 300 20.39 0.36 -9.29
N ASP A 301 20.65 -0.88 -9.70
CA ASP A 301 19.61 -1.84 -10.07
C ASP A 301 19.32 -2.75 -8.86
N LEU A 302 18.09 -2.70 -8.36
CA LEU A 302 17.66 -3.34 -7.11
C LEU A 302 17.26 -4.81 -7.30
N ASP A 303 17.11 -5.28 -8.54
CA ASP A 303 16.83 -6.68 -8.84
C ASP A 303 18.12 -7.49 -8.96
N THR A 304 19.15 -6.89 -9.57
CA THR A 304 20.43 -7.56 -9.82
C THR A 304 21.47 -7.31 -8.74
N LEU A 305 21.30 -6.24 -7.95
CA LEU A 305 22.28 -5.73 -6.97
C LEU A 305 23.67 -5.52 -7.60
N ALA A 306 23.70 -5.22 -8.89
CA ALA A 306 24.92 -4.84 -9.59
C ALA A 306 25.47 -3.53 -9.02
N THR A 307 26.79 -3.34 -9.11
CA THR A 307 27.44 -2.10 -8.68
C THR A 307 26.78 -0.89 -9.36
N PRO A 308 26.38 0.15 -8.60
CA PRO A 308 25.76 1.34 -9.17
C PRO A 308 26.62 1.97 -10.27
N ILE A 309 25.96 2.40 -11.34
CA ILE A 309 26.61 3.05 -12.48
C ILE A 309 26.50 4.57 -12.35
N GLN A 310 27.57 5.30 -12.64
CA GLN A 310 27.52 6.76 -12.75
C GLN A 310 26.89 7.13 -14.11
N VAL A 311 25.77 7.87 -14.09
CA VAL A 311 25.02 8.24 -15.31
C VAL A 311 25.18 9.71 -15.69
N SER A 312 25.79 10.54 -14.84
CA SER A 312 26.06 11.97 -15.14
C SER A 312 27.38 12.22 -15.88
N HIS A 313 27.94 11.21 -16.56
CA HIS A 313 29.18 11.33 -17.33
C HIS A 313 29.11 10.50 -18.62
N ASP A 314 29.80 10.94 -19.68
CA ASP A 314 29.95 10.12 -20.89
C ASP A 314 30.94 8.96 -20.64
N PRO A 315 30.52 7.69 -20.72
CA PRO A 315 31.38 6.53 -20.48
C PRO A 315 32.53 6.39 -21.48
N ILE A 316 32.47 7.06 -22.63
CA ILE A 316 33.46 6.98 -23.71
C ILE A 316 34.52 8.07 -23.60
N ASP A 317 34.16 9.27 -23.12
CA ASP A 317 35.08 10.38 -22.89
C ASP A 317 34.95 10.92 -21.45
N PRO A 318 35.74 10.40 -20.49
CA PRO A 318 35.69 10.84 -19.10
C PRO A 318 36.22 12.28 -18.88
N THR A 319 36.66 12.97 -19.94
CA THR A 319 37.02 14.39 -19.91
C THR A 319 35.95 15.29 -20.52
N ALA A 320 34.93 14.72 -21.17
CA ALA A 320 33.79 15.43 -21.72
C ALA A 320 32.53 15.29 -20.83
N GLU A 321 31.72 16.35 -20.83
CA GLU A 321 30.33 16.39 -20.33
C GLU A 321 30.04 15.65 -19.02
N ALA A 322 30.86 15.88 -17.99
CA ALA A 322 30.48 15.53 -16.63
C ALA A 322 29.72 16.70 -15.99
N PHE A 323 28.56 16.39 -15.40
CA PHE A 323 27.70 17.37 -14.74
C PHE A 323 27.90 17.33 -13.22
N ASP A 324 28.04 18.50 -12.60
CA ASP A 324 27.82 18.68 -11.17
C ASP A 324 26.30 18.79 -10.95
N VAL A 325 25.68 17.68 -10.57
CA VAL A 325 24.23 17.52 -10.55
C VAL A 325 23.66 18.09 -9.25
N SER A 326 22.80 19.10 -9.37
CA SER A 326 22.11 19.68 -8.21
C SER A 326 20.79 18.97 -7.91
N ASP A 327 20.08 18.52 -8.95
CA ASP A 327 18.80 17.83 -8.80
C ASP A 327 18.45 16.98 -10.02
N TYR A 328 17.50 16.07 -9.87
CA TYR A 328 17.03 15.22 -10.97
C TYR A 328 15.63 14.65 -10.72
N ALA A 329 15.02 14.09 -11.77
CA ALA A 329 13.72 13.44 -11.71
C ALA A 329 13.66 12.23 -12.65
N TRP A 330 12.98 11.16 -12.20
CA TRP A 330 12.63 9.99 -13.00
C TRP A 330 11.51 10.29 -13.99
N SER A 331 11.58 9.69 -15.18
CA SER A 331 10.41 9.54 -16.03
C SER A 331 9.41 8.55 -15.42
N PRO A 332 8.10 8.70 -15.66
CA PRO A 332 7.07 7.80 -15.15
C PRO A 332 7.26 6.32 -15.53
N ASP A 333 7.89 6.06 -16.68
CA ASP A 333 8.19 4.70 -17.17
C ASP A 333 9.52 4.14 -16.65
N SER A 334 10.22 4.84 -15.73
CA SER A 334 11.48 4.41 -15.13
C SER A 334 12.66 4.22 -16.09
N SER A 335 12.54 4.73 -17.33
CA SER A 335 13.54 4.52 -18.39
C SER A 335 14.54 5.68 -18.53
N LEU A 336 14.17 6.88 -18.08
CA LEU A 336 14.92 8.12 -18.27
C LEU A 336 15.06 8.89 -16.95
N LEU A 337 16.14 9.65 -16.88
CA LEU A 337 16.39 10.66 -15.87
C LEU A 337 16.62 11.99 -16.57
N VAL A 338 16.02 13.05 -16.03
CA VAL A 338 16.36 14.43 -16.38
C VAL A 338 17.01 15.06 -15.16
N GLY A 339 18.22 15.58 -15.34
CA GLY A 339 18.97 16.26 -14.29
C GLY A 339 19.20 17.73 -14.60
N ILE A 340 19.46 18.48 -13.53
CA ILE A 340 19.95 19.86 -13.54
C ILE A 340 21.38 19.82 -13.02
N GLY A 341 22.30 20.48 -13.70
CA GLY A 341 23.66 20.62 -13.21
C GLY A 341 24.53 21.52 -14.07
N SER A 342 25.65 21.98 -13.53
CA SER A 342 26.64 22.74 -14.30
C SER A 342 27.61 21.79 -15.00
N GLN A 343 27.86 22.00 -16.29
CA GLN A 343 28.99 21.35 -16.96
C GLN A 343 30.32 21.93 -16.49
N TYR A 344 31.37 21.12 -16.51
CA TYR A 344 32.71 21.56 -16.11
C TYR A 344 33.21 22.77 -16.89
N GLY A 345 33.43 23.88 -16.18
CA GLY A 345 33.95 25.13 -16.74
C GLY A 345 32.86 26.16 -17.07
N GLU A 346 31.59 25.79 -16.92
CA GLU A 346 30.45 26.69 -17.04
C GLU A 346 30.00 27.18 -15.66
N ASN A 347 29.42 28.38 -15.60
CA ASN A 347 28.94 29.01 -14.37
C ASN A 347 27.41 28.98 -14.25
N PHE A 348 26.70 28.36 -15.20
CA PHE A 348 25.25 28.31 -15.25
C PHE A 348 24.77 26.85 -15.25
N ASN A 349 23.55 26.63 -14.77
CA ASN A 349 22.92 25.32 -14.75
C ASN A 349 22.41 24.95 -16.16
N ASN A 350 22.76 23.76 -16.61
CA ASN A 350 22.23 23.14 -17.81
C ASN A 350 21.30 21.99 -17.44
N TYR A 351 20.47 21.61 -18.40
CA TYR A 351 19.73 20.36 -18.32
C TYR A 351 20.49 19.27 -19.02
N PHE A 352 20.30 18.05 -18.55
CA PHE A 352 20.65 16.88 -19.32
C PHE A 352 19.55 15.85 -19.20
N ARG A 353 19.47 15.00 -20.22
CA ARG A 353 18.75 13.74 -20.13
C ARG A 353 19.71 12.59 -20.24
N VAL A 354 19.40 11.49 -19.58
CA VAL A 354 20.15 10.24 -19.69
C VAL A 354 19.20 9.06 -19.51
N PHE A 355 19.43 7.97 -20.23
CA PHE A 355 18.71 6.73 -19.95
C PHE A 355 19.18 6.15 -18.62
N SER A 356 18.30 5.45 -17.91
CA SER A 356 18.63 4.87 -16.59
C SER A 356 19.80 3.88 -16.62
N ASN A 357 20.15 3.36 -17.80
CA ASN A 357 21.31 2.50 -18.03
C ASN A 357 22.61 3.26 -18.33
N GLY A 358 22.62 4.59 -18.18
CA GLY A 358 23.76 5.48 -18.44
C GLY A 358 23.99 5.82 -19.91
N SER A 359 23.20 5.28 -20.84
CA SER A 359 23.34 5.61 -22.26
C SER A 359 22.62 6.91 -22.63
N GLY A 360 22.99 7.48 -23.78
CA GLY A 360 22.24 8.58 -24.39
C GLY A 360 22.25 9.88 -23.58
N LEU A 361 23.27 10.09 -22.73
CA LEU A 361 23.51 11.35 -22.06
C LEU A 361 23.54 12.47 -23.11
N LYS A 362 22.66 13.46 -22.93
CA LYS A 362 22.58 14.63 -23.79
C LYS A 362 22.29 15.86 -22.95
N GLY A 363 23.23 16.79 -22.92
CA GLY A 363 23.00 18.15 -22.45
C GLY A 363 22.07 18.91 -23.38
N PHE A 364 21.24 19.78 -22.81
CA PHE A 364 20.49 20.79 -23.54
C PHE A 364 20.37 22.06 -22.72
N ASN A 365 20.50 23.21 -23.40
CA ASN A 365 20.32 24.52 -22.79
C ASN A 365 18.89 24.98 -23.10
N ALA A 366 18.11 25.24 -22.06
CA ALA A 366 16.70 25.57 -22.23
C ALA A 366 16.47 26.90 -22.97
N VAL A 367 17.46 27.80 -23.11
CA VAL A 367 17.40 28.94 -24.05
C VAL A 367 18.79 29.36 -24.55
N SER A 368 19.01 29.23 -25.87
CA SER A 368 20.00 30.01 -26.63
C SER A 368 19.45 30.30 -28.04
N THR A 369 18.22 30.82 -28.13
CA THR A 369 17.75 31.44 -29.38
C THR A 369 16.81 32.59 -29.08
N GLN A 370 17.40 33.78 -28.94
CA GLN A 370 16.87 35.11 -29.22
C GLN A 370 15.35 35.33 -29.12
N VAL A 371 14.96 36.10 -28.11
CA VAL A 371 14.01 37.20 -28.34
C VAL A 371 14.83 38.43 -28.74
N GLY A 372 15.14 38.55 -30.03
CA GLY A 372 15.30 39.86 -30.68
C GLY A 372 16.49 40.78 -30.38
N ASP A 373 17.57 40.36 -29.71
CA ASP A 373 18.81 41.17 -29.68
C ASP A 373 20.09 40.35 -29.75
N ALA A 374 21.11 40.95 -30.36
CA ALA A 374 22.41 40.37 -30.64
C ALA A 374 23.33 40.50 -29.42
N ASP A 375 23.19 39.62 -28.43
CA ASP A 375 24.27 39.33 -27.47
C ASP A 375 24.15 37.89 -26.96
N PRO A 376 25.07 36.97 -27.33
CA PRO A 376 25.07 35.58 -26.89
C PRO A 376 25.83 35.35 -25.57
N THR A 377 25.98 36.37 -24.72
CA THR A 377 26.64 36.22 -23.43
C THR A 377 25.66 35.64 -22.38
N ALA A 378 25.83 34.34 -22.12
CA ALA A 378 25.43 33.57 -20.93
C ALA A 378 24.26 34.14 -20.11
N ILE A 379 23.05 33.66 -20.43
CA ILE A 379 21.84 33.94 -19.65
C ILE A 379 21.90 33.04 -18.41
N ASP A 380 22.11 33.62 -17.24
CA ASP A 380 22.05 32.94 -15.94
C ASP A 380 20.57 32.72 -15.61
N LEU A 381 20.03 31.55 -15.98
CA LEU A 381 18.65 31.17 -15.69
C LEU A 381 18.65 30.43 -14.35
N TRP A 382 18.02 31.00 -13.31
CA TRP A 382 17.73 30.23 -12.11
C TRP A 382 16.47 29.41 -12.37
N VAL A 383 16.64 28.09 -12.49
CA VAL A 383 15.60 27.22 -13.05
C VAL A 383 15.06 26.26 -12.00
N GLY A 384 13.73 26.15 -11.91
CA GLY A 384 13.04 25.26 -10.99
C GLY A 384 13.14 23.78 -11.38
N ARG A 385 12.73 22.89 -10.47
CA ARG A 385 12.73 21.43 -10.69
C ARG A 385 11.88 21.06 -11.93
N PRO A 386 12.40 20.27 -12.88
CA PRO A 386 11.62 19.71 -13.97
C PRO A 386 10.53 18.80 -13.45
N VAL A 387 9.33 18.88 -14.06
CA VAL A 387 8.22 17.97 -13.76
C VAL A 387 7.77 17.27 -15.03
N PHE A 388 7.92 15.94 -15.07
CA PHE A 388 7.40 15.13 -16.17
C PHE A 388 5.88 15.18 -16.22
N SER A 389 5.32 15.17 -17.43
CA SER A 389 3.93 14.78 -17.60
C SER A 389 3.74 13.33 -17.15
N PRO A 390 2.55 12.95 -16.67
CA PRO A 390 2.26 11.58 -16.22
C PRO A 390 2.54 10.48 -17.24
N ASP A 391 2.50 10.79 -18.54
CA ASP A 391 2.83 9.87 -19.64
C ASP A 391 4.31 9.87 -20.04
N GLY A 392 5.15 10.73 -19.43
CA GLY A 392 6.58 10.85 -19.71
C GLY A 392 6.93 11.50 -21.05
N GLN A 393 5.95 11.93 -21.86
CA GLN A 393 6.19 12.52 -23.17
C GLN A 393 6.65 13.97 -23.10
N HIS A 394 6.35 14.66 -22.01
CA HIS A 394 6.63 16.08 -21.84
C HIS A 394 7.31 16.38 -20.50
N LEU A 395 8.01 17.50 -20.47
CA LEU A 395 8.68 18.04 -19.29
C LEU A 395 8.28 19.51 -19.13
N ALA A 396 7.64 19.86 -18.02
CA ALA A 396 7.30 21.25 -17.70
C ALA A 396 8.38 21.89 -16.82
N LEU A 397 8.72 23.13 -17.13
CA LEU A 397 9.82 23.87 -16.52
C LEU A 397 9.48 25.35 -16.36
N ARG A 398 9.84 25.91 -15.21
CA ARG A 398 9.77 27.34 -14.94
C ARG A 398 11.11 28.00 -15.22
N LEU A 399 11.18 28.84 -16.26
CA LEU A 399 12.37 29.59 -16.66
C LEU A 399 12.33 31.02 -16.09
N GLU A 400 13.39 31.47 -15.43
CA GLU A 400 13.55 32.86 -15.00
C GLU A 400 14.27 33.70 -16.07
N ASP A 401 13.70 34.82 -16.48
CA ASP A 401 14.35 35.80 -17.35
C ASP A 401 15.36 36.63 -16.56
N SER A 402 16.64 36.62 -16.96
CA SER A 402 17.73 37.24 -16.19
C SER A 402 17.69 38.77 -16.13
N VAL A 403 16.92 39.43 -17.01
CA VAL A 403 16.82 40.89 -17.08
C VAL A 403 15.66 41.38 -16.21
N THR A 404 14.53 40.67 -16.28
CA THR A 404 13.28 41.04 -15.60
C THR A 404 13.06 40.30 -14.29
N LEU A 405 13.81 39.21 -14.04
CA LEU A 405 13.63 38.26 -12.94
C LEU A 405 12.21 37.68 -12.90
N ARG A 406 11.60 37.49 -14.07
CA ARG A 406 10.24 36.98 -14.24
C ARG A 406 10.24 35.56 -14.75
N HIS A 407 9.21 34.82 -14.40
CA HIS A 407 9.13 33.40 -14.71
C HIS A 407 8.18 33.09 -15.86
N ALA A 408 8.68 32.38 -16.87
CA ALA A 408 7.88 31.75 -17.92
C ALA A 408 7.72 30.25 -17.66
N LEU A 409 6.61 29.67 -18.10
CA LEU A 409 6.39 28.23 -18.13
C LEU A 409 6.59 27.69 -19.54
N ILE A 410 7.52 26.75 -19.67
CA ILE A 410 7.76 26.04 -20.93
C ILE A 410 7.45 24.55 -20.78
N VAL A 411 7.11 23.92 -21.89
CA VAL A 411 6.94 22.48 -22.02
C VAL A 411 7.91 21.98 -23.07
N ILE A 412 8.71 20.98 -22.72
CA ILE A 412 9.70 20.34 -23.59
C ILE A 412 9.19 18.94 -23.95
N ASP A 413 9.28 18.58 -25.22
CA ASP A 413 9.09 17.22 -25.69
C ASP A 413 10.28 16.34 -25.27
N SER A 414 10.03 15.27 -24.53
CA SER A 414 11.08 14.46 -23.89
C SER A 414 11.99 13.75 -24.91
N THR A 415 11.52 13.55 -26.15
CA THR A 415 12.22 12.84 -27.21
C THR A 415 13.01 13.78 -28.12
N THR A 416 12.36 14.84 -28.62
CA THR A 416 12.93 15.78 -29.59
C THR A 416 13.68 16.94 -28.94
N LEU A 417 13.43 17.20 -27.65
CA LEU A 417 13.93 18.38 -26.91
C LEU A 417 13.46 19.72 -27.48
N ASN A 418 12.45 19.70 -28.36
CA ASN A 418 11.76 20.91 -28.78
C ASN A 418 10.92 21.44 -27.61
N TYR A 419 10.84 22.76 -27.48
CA TYR A 419 10.06 23.38 -26.41
C TYR A 419 9.00 24.33 -26.95
N THR A 420 7.95 24.51 -26.14
CA THR A 420 6.90 25.51 -26.35
C THR A 420 6.77 26.35 -25.09
N ASN A 421 6.77 27.68 -25.22
CA ASN A 421 6.38 28.55 -24.12
C ASN A 421 4.85 28.55 -24.02
N VAL A 422 4.32 27.92 -22.98
CA VAL A 422 2.87 27.76 -22.78
C VAL A 422 2.26 28.91 -21.97
N SER A 423 3.09 29.72 -21.33
CA SER A 423 2.68 30.93 -20.60
C SER A 423 2.63 32.22 -21.43
N ASP A 424 3.17 32.21 -22.67
CA ASP A 424 3.20 33.39 -23.54
C ASP A 424 1.86 33.59 -24.27
N PRO A 425 1.20 34.76 -24.15
CA PRO A 425 0.07 35.07 -25.02
C PRO A 425 0.57 35.27 -26.46
N LYS A 426 -0.04 34.57 -27.43
CA LYS A 426 0.18 34.75 -28.88
C LYS A 426 -0.17 36.17 -29.42
N VAL A 427 -0.29 37.18 -28.56
CA VAL A 427 -0.86 38.51 -28.84
C VAL A 427 -0.05 39.65 -28.20
N GLY A 428 1.29 39.60 -28.27
CA GLY A 428 2.13 40.81 -28.21
C GLY A 428 2.11 41.63 -26.91
N LEU A 429 1.73 41.04 -25.77
CA LEU A 429 1.96 41.62 -24.45
C LEU A 429 2.88 40.70 -23.64
N GLN A 430 4.00 41.26 -23.22
CA GLN A 430 5.07 40.61 -22.48
C GLN A 430 4.54 39.89 -21.21
N TYR A 431 4.93 38.62 -21.08
CA TYR A 431 5.00 37.74 -19.90
C TYR A 431 4.12 38.07 -18.67
N GLY A 432 3.19 37.17 -18.33
CA GLY A 432 2.72 37.02 -16.95
C GLY A 432 3.79 36.33 -16.09
N ASP A 433 3.99 36.79 -14.86
CA ASP A 433 4.93 36.15 -13.92
C ASP A 433 4.32 34.85 -13.38
N VAL A 434 4.89 33.70 -13.73
CA VAL A 434 4.41 32.38 -13.29
C VAL A 434 4.96 32.06 -11.90
N PHE A 435 4.08 31.82 -10.93
CA PHE A 435 4.48 31.50 -9.56
C PHE A 435 4.52 30.01 -9.29
N ASP A 436 3.58 29.26 -9.83
CA ASP A 436 3.40 27.83 -9.57
C ASP A 436 2.71 27.13 -10.75
N PHE A 437 2.87 25.82 -10.89
CA PHE A 437 2.22 25.03 -11.94
C PHE A 437 2.08 23.55 -11.55
N ALA A 438 1.09 22.88 -12.13
CA ALA A 438 0.90 21.44 -11.99
C ALA A 438 0.28 20.82 -13.24
N TRP A 439 0.79 19.65 -13.65
CA TRP A 439 0.15 18.79 -14.63
C TRP A 439 -1.19 18.27 -14.10
N ALA A 440 -2.19 18.18 -14.98
CA ALA A 440 -3.35 17.35 -14.72
C ALA A 440 -2.89 15.88 -14.60
N PRO A 441 -3.47 15.06 -13.69
CA PRO A 441 -3.08 13.66 -13.52
C PRO A 441 -3.15 12.78 -14.78
N ASP A 442 -4.00 13.13 -15.75
CA ASP A 442 -4.11 12.51 -17.07
C ASP A 442 -3.12 13.05 -18.11
N GLY A 443 -2.29 14.04 -17.76
CA GLY A 443 -1.32 14.70 -18.64
C GLY A 443 -1.91 15.59 -19.74
N SER A 444 -3.24 15.75 -19.78
CA SER A 444 -3.90 16.44 -20.89
C SER A 444 -3.74 17.97 -20.85
N ARG A 445 -3.48 18.54 -19.67
CA ARG A 445 -3.36 19.98 -19.43
C ARG A 445 -2.35 20.29 -18.33
N ILE A 446 -1.97 21.57 -18.27
CA ILE A 446 -1.20 22.16 -17.18
C ILE A 446 -2.03 23.31 -16.60
N ALA A 447 -2.18 23.34 -15.29
CA ALA A 447 -2.67 24.51 -14.58
C ALA A 447 -1.48 25.31 -14.05
N TYR A 448 -1.53 26.62 -14.13
CA TYR A 448 -0.46 27.49 -13.62
C TYR A 448 -1.01 28.78 -13.03
N LEU A 449 -0.33 29.28 -12.00
CA LEU A 449 -0.64 30.51 -11.30
C LEU A 449 0.20 31.65 -11.88
N ALA A 450 -0.44 32.68 -12.44
CA ALA A 450 0.29 33.81 -13.03
C ALA A 450 -0.46 35.15 -12.91
N ARG A 451 0.27 36.26 -13.01
CA ARG A 451 -0.34 37.60 -13.18
C ARG A 451 -0.73 37.86 -14.63
N ALA A 452 -1.86 38.55 -14.83
CA ALA A 452 -2.37 38.85 -16.17
C ALA A 452 -1.49 39.84 -16.96
N THR A 453 -0.83 40.82 -16.29
CA THR A 453 0.08 41.77 -16.96
C THR A 453 1.20 42.27 -16.03
N ILE A 454 2.37 42.60 -16.61
CA ILE A 454 3.63 42.98 -15.94
C ILE A 454 3.52 44.16 -14.95
N ASN A 455 2.63 45.12 -15.24
CA ASN A 455 2.49 46.35 -14.45
C ASN A 455 1.18 46.44 -13.68
N SER A 456 0.41 45.36 -13.63
CA SER A 456 -0.82 45.36 -12.84
C SER A 456 -0.52 45.02 -11.38
N LEU A 457 -1.20 45.71 -10.48
CA LEU A 457 -1.42 45.26 -9.10
C LEU A 457 -2.39 44.05 -9.08
N SER A 458 -2.56 43.33 -10.19
CA SER A 458 -3.46 42.19 -10.23
C SER A 458 -2.93 41.09 -9.33
N LEU A 459 -3.86 40.40 -8.70
CA LEU A 459 -3.56 39.22 -7.93
C LEU A 459 -3.18 38.09 -8.93
N PRO A 460 -2.39 37.10 -8.49
CA PRO A 460 -2.14 35.91 -9.30
C PRO A 460 -3.44 35.13 -9.54
N GLU A 461 -3.65 34.70 -10.77
CA GLU A 461 -4.84 34.00 -11.27
C GLU A 461 -4.45 32.62 -11.81
N ILE A 462 -5.37 31.66 -11.81
CA ILE A 462 -5.12 30.33 -12.37
C ILE A 462 -5.48 30.32 -13.85
N TYR A 463 -4.59 29.76 -14.65
CA TYR A 463 -4.76 29.48 -16.07
C TYR A 463 -4.66 27.98 -16.31
N THR A 464 -5.37 27.46 -17.30
CA THR A 464 -5.15 26.11 -17.84
C THR A 464 -4.74 26.18 -19.30
N VAL A 465 -3.80 25.32 -19.71
CA VAL A 465 -3.25 25.31 -21.06
C VAL A 465 -2.93 23.88 -21.50
N ASN A 466 -3.05 23.61 -22.79
CA ASN A 466 -2.59 22.36 -23.38
C ASN A 466 -1.05 22.33 -23.47
N PRO A 467 -0.40 21.16 -23.52
CA PRO A 467 1.07 21.06 -23.60
C PRO A 467 1.69 21.74 -24.82
N ASP A 468 0.92 21.88 -25.90
CA ASP A 468 1.29 22.57 -27.14
C ASP A 468 1.06 24.10 -27.10
N GLY A 469 0.66 24.64 -25.94
CA GLY A 469 0.35 26.05 -25.74
C GLY A 469 -1.01 26.50 -26.28
N SER A 470 -1.83 25.58 -26.82
CA SER A 470 -3.20 25.88 -27.23
C SER A 470 -4.16 25.91 -26.04
N ALA A 471 -5.37 26.46 -26.26
CA ALA A 471 -6.43 26.54 -25.24
C ALA A 471 -6.04 27.21 -23.91
N ASN A 472 -5.06 28.12 -23.92
CA ASN A 472 -4.66 28.89 -22.75
C ASN A 472 -5.83 29.77 -22.26
N THR A 473 -6.41 29.42 -21.11
CA THR A 473 -7.65 29.98 -20.60
C THR A 473 -7.49 30.33 -19.12
N GLN A 474 -7.82 31.57 -18.74
CA GLN A 474 -7.96 31.96 -17.33
C GLN A 474 -9.23 31.32 -16.75
N ILE A 475 -9.13 30.66 -15.61
CA ILE A 475 -10.26 29.94 -14.98
C ILE A 475 -10.76 30.56 -13.66
N THR A 476 -10.04 31.54 -13.12
CA THR A 476 -10.42 32.27 -11.89
C THR A 476 -10.90 33.69 -12.20
N ALA A 477 -11.68 34.27 -11.28
CA ALA A 477 -12.17 35.64 -11.41
C ALA A 477 -11.10 36.66 -10.99
N VAL A 478 -10.97 37.75 -11.76
CA VAL A 478 -9.91 38.80 -11.68
C VAL A 478 -9.71 39.48 -10.31
N ALA A 479 -10.60 39.25 -9.33
CA ALA A 479 -10.53 39.85 -7.99
C ALA A 479 -10.11 38.87 -6.89
N ASP A 480 -9.96 37.58 -7.20
CA ASP A 480 -9.66 36.52 -6.24
C ASP A 480 -8.13 36.43 -6.02
N TYR A 481 -7.67 36.50 -4.77
CA TYR A 481 -6.28 36.15 -4.47
C TYR A 481 -6.21 34.65 -4.23
N VAL A 482 -5.65 33.92 -5.20
CA VAL A 482 -5.42 32.49 -5.09
C VAL A 482 -4.13 32.25 -4.32
N GLN A 483 -4.24 31.54 -3.19
CA GLN A 483 -3.07 31.14 -2.38
C GLN A 483 -2.44 29.86 -2.90
N SER A 484 -3.26 28.87 -3.23
CA SER A 484 -2.84 27.55 -3.69
C SER A 484 -3.95 26.88 -4.49
N PHE A 485 -3.58 25.87 -5.29
CA PHE A 485 -4.53 25.06 -6.05
C PHE A 485 -4.08 23.60 -6.15
N GLN A 486 -5.01 22.69 -6.42
CA GLN A 486 -4.74 21.27 -6.68
C GLN A 486 -5.73 20.71 -7.71
N TRP A 487 -5.22 19.92 -8.66
CA TRP A 487 -6.05 19.10 -9.53
C TRP A 487 -6.77 18.01 -8.74
N ALA A 488 -8.02 17.74 -9.10
CA ALA A 488 -8.68 16.51 -8.70
C ALA A 488 -7.92 15.30 -9.30
N PRO A 489 -7.80 14.17 -8.58
CA PRO A 489 -7.12 12.97 -9.10
C PRO A 489 -7.65 12.48 -10.47
N ASN A 490 -8.92 12.74 -10.79
CA ASN A 490 -9.55 12.41 -12.06
C ASN A 490 -9.43 13.50 -13.16
N SER A 491 -8.58 14.52 -12.96
CA SER A 491 -8.38 15.67 -13.86
C SER A 491 -9.60 16.55 -14.17
N SER A 492 -10.76 16.34 -13.53
CA SER A 492 -12.00 17.02 -13.94
C SER A 492 -12.24 18.39 -13.29
N LEU A 493 -11.61 18.66 -12.14
CA LEU A 493 -11.78 19.86 -11.35
C LEU A 493 -10.43 20.35 -10.82
N ILE A 494 -10.38 21.64 -10.46
CA ILE A 494 -9.28 22.25 -9.72
C ILE A 494 -9.86 22.86 -8.45
N ALA A 495 -9.36 22.44 -7.29
CA ALA A 495 -9.67 23.06 -5.99
C ALA A 495 -8.65 24.14 -5.66
N MET A 496 -9.06 25.16 -4.92
CA MET A 496 -8.24 26.35 -4.64
C MET A 496 -8.63 27.04 -3.34
N LEU A 497 -7.65 27.63 -2.67
CA LEU A 497 -7.85 28.57 -1.56
C LEU A 497 -7.86 30.00 -2.06
N VAL A 498 -8.96 30.70 -1.80
CA VAL A 498 -9.21 32.06 -2.32
C VAL A 498 -9.48 33.01 -1.17
N ARG A 499 -8.74 34.13 -1.14
CA ARG A 499 -9.02 35.21 -0.18
C ARG A 499 -10.20 36.05 -0.64
N THR A 500 -11.25 36.15 0.17
CA THR A 500 -12.50 36.85 -0.20
C THR A 500 -12.64 38.25 0.38
N SER A 501 -11.82 38.63 1.36
CA SER A 501 -11.84 39.95 2.00
C SER A 501 -10.44 40.57 2.07
N THR A 502 -10.37 41.89 1.90
CA THR A 502 -9.14 42.68 2.07
C THR A 502 -8.97 43.19 3.50
N VAL A 503 -9.95 42.99 4.38
CA VAL A 503 -9.99 43.56 5.74
C VAL A 503 -9.61 42.53 6.80
N ALA A 504 -9.95 41.27 6.59
CA ALA A 504 -9.48 40.10 7.34
C ALA A 504 -9.18 38.99 6.31
N PRO A 505 -8.07 38.25 6.42
CA PRO A 505 -7.70 37.23 5.43
C PRO A 505 -8.55 35.96 5.61
N GLU A 506 -9.82 36.06 5.23
CA GLU A 506 -10.73 34.92 5.16
C GLU A 506 -10.41 34.16 3.87
N PHE A 507 -9.82 32.97 3.99
CA PHE A 507 -9.59 32.05 2.88
C PHE A 507 -10.74 31.06 2.77
N GLU A 508 -11.48 31.13 1.68
CA GLU A 508 -12.50 30.15 1.32
C GLU A 508 -11.92 29.05 0.45
N LEU A 509 -12.47 27.85 0.58
CA LEU A 509 -12.19 26.74 -0.31
C LEU A 509 -13.21 26.70 -1.45
N ARG A 510 -12.73 26.65 -2.69
CA ARG A 510 -13.55 26.53 -3.91
C ARG A 510 -13.04 25.42 -4.80
N SER A 511 -13.91 24.91 -5.68
CA SER A 511 -13.52 24.10 -6.83
C SER A 511 -14.08 24.68 -8.12
N THR A 512 -13.41 24.46 -9.24
CA THR A 512 -13.86 24.92 -10.55
C THR A 512 -13.60 23.88 -11.64
N THR A 513 -14.41 23.90 -12.69
CA THR A 513 -14.14 23.11 -13.90
C THR A 513 -12.88 23.60 -14.60
N VAL A 514 -12.21 22.70 -15.32
CA VAL A 514 -10.93 22.96 -16.00
C VAL A 514 -10.96 24.08 -17.05
N ASP A 515 -12.17 24.45 -17.48
CA ASP A 515 -12.46 25.52 -18.43
C ASP A 515 -12.99 26.80 -17.76
N GLY A 516 -13.11 26.82 -16.43
CA GLY A 516 -13.63 27.94 -15.65
C GLY A 516 -15.14 28.19 -15.81
N SER A 517 -15.88 27.28 -16.47
CA SER A 517 -17.31 27.49 -16.75
C SER A 517 -18.20 27.40 -15.51
N THR A 518 -17.81 26.63 -14.49
CA THR A 518 -18.57 26.46 -13.25
C THR A 518 -17.64 26.42 -12.04
N THR A 519 -17.96 27.23 -11.02
CA THR A 519 -17.24 27.30 -9.75
C THR A 519 -18.18 26.99 -8.58
N PHE A 520 -17.71 26.19 -7.63
CA PHE A 520 -18.43 25.79 -6.42
C PHE A 520 -17.71 26.31 -5.18
N THR A 521 -18.45 26.86 -4.22
CA THR A 521 -17.92 27.18 -2.88
C THR A 521 -18.08 25.97 -1.98
N LEU A 522 -16.98 25.48 -1.40
CA LEU A 522 -16.95 24.24 -0.62
C LEU A 522 -17.00 24.50 0.90
N SER A 523 -16.27 25.52 1.38
CA SER A 523 -16.21 25.88 2.81
C SER A 523 -17.47 26.59 3.32
N GLY A 524 -18.31 27.13 2.44
CA GLY A 524 -19.50 27.94 2.77
C GLY A 524 -19.19 29.08 3.74
N SER A 525 -20.13 29.43 4.62
CA SER A 525 -19.94 30.55 5.56
C SER A 525 -18.90 30.24 6.64
N LEU A 526 -17.95 31.17 6.79
CA LEU A 526 -16.95 31.19 7.85
C LEU A 526 -17.36 32.21 8.92
N VAL A 527 -16.99 31.96 10.18
CA VAL A 527 -17.05 32.98 11.25
C VAL A 527 -16.14 34.16 10.90
N THR A 528 -16.45 35.35 11.40
CA THR A 528 -15.62 36.54 11.13
C THR A 528 -14.17 36.32 11.56
N GLY A 529 -13.24 36.47 10.61
CA GLY A 529 -11.82 36.21 10.81
C GLY A 529 -11.39 34.76 10.63
N GLY A 530 -12.33 33.83 10.46
CA GLY A 530 -12.06 32.42 10.18
C GLY A 530 -11.64 32.18 8.72
N HIS A 531 -10.98 31.05 8.49
CA HIS A 531 -10.34 30.67 7.25
C HIS A 531 -10.19 29.15 7.13
N VAL A 532 -10.06 28.68 5.90
CA VAL A 532 -9.59 27.32 5.62
C VAL A 532 -8.06 27.32 5.68
N SER A 533 -7.48 26.44 6.48
CA SER A 533 -6.03 26.34 6.67
C SER A 533 -5.37 25.49 5.59
N ASP A 534 -6.00 24.37 5.21
CA ASP A 534 -5.55 23.46 4.16
C ASP A 534 -6.69 22.53 3.70
N PHE A 535 -6.45 21.77 2.63
CA PHE A 535 -7.40 20.82 2.07
C PHE A 535 -6.70 19.64 1.35
N GLN A 536 -7.41 18.50 1.22
CA GLN A 536 -6.98 17.33 0.45
C GLN A 536 -8.16 16.68 -0.28
N TRP A 537 -7.97 16.39 -1.56
CA TRP A 537 -8.87 15.54 -2.34
C TRP A 537 -8.91 14.11 -1.78
N ALA A 538 -10.10 13.52 -1.72
CA ALA A 538 -10.22 12.08 -1.60
C ALA A 538 -9.59 11.42 -2.85
N PRO A 539 -8.85 10.31 -2.72
CA PRO A 539 -8.23 9.62 -3.86
C PRO A 539 -9.21 9.33 -5.03
N ASN A 540 -10.47 9.05 -4.73
CA ASN A 540 -11.52 8.82 -5.73
C ASN A 540 -12.13 10.10 -6.35
N SER A 541 -11.62 11.30 -6.03
CA SER A 541 -12.08 12.63 -6.50
C SER A 541 -13.52 13.02 -6.11
N SER A 542 -14.22 12.23 -5.30
CA SER A 542 -15.64 12.48 -4.99
C SER A 542 -15.84 13.54 -3.90
N GLN A 543 -14.86 13.69 -3.00
CA GLN A 543 -14.92 14.58 -1.85
C GLN A 543 -13.59 15.31 -1.63
N ILE A 544 -13.63 16.34 -0.79
CA ILE A 544 -12.48 17.06 -0.27
C ILE A 544 -12.63 17.15 1.25
N ALA A 545 -11.57 16.80 1.97
CA ALA A 545 -11.43 17.08 3.40
C ALA A 545 -10.63 18.37 3.60
N TYR A 546 -10.97 19.16 4.61
CA TYR A 546 -10.29 20.42 4.87
C TYR A 546 -10.37 20.82 6.34
N ARG A 547 -9.35 21.53 6.81
CA ARG A 547 -9.30 22.11 8.16
C ARG A 547 -9.69 23.57 8.13
N ALA A 548 -10.53 23.98 9.08
CA ALA A 548 -10.96 25.37 9.18
C ALA A 548 -11.46 25.72 10.59
N ASP A 549 -11.28 26.97 10.97
CA ASP A 549 -12.02 27.65 12.05
C ASP A 549 -13.34 28.21 11.51
N GLN A 550 -14.17 27.32 10.97
CA GLN A 550 -15.37 27.69 10.22
C GLN A 550 -16.51 28.20 11.13
N GLU A 551 -16.69 27.59 12.31
CA GLU A 551 -17.81 27.90 13.22
C GLU A 551 -17.37 28.70 14.45
N ILE A 552 -16.13 28.49 14.92
CA ILE A 552 -15.56 29.12 16.11
C ILE A 552 -14.15 29.60 15.74
N LEU A 553 -13.89 30.89 15.90
CA LEU A 553 -12.59 31.50 15.61
C LEU A 553 -11.48 30.85 16.47
N ASP A 554 -10.31 30.63 15.88
CA ASP A 554 -9.14 30.01 16.53
C ASP A 554 -9.38 28.55 17.01
N LYS A 555 -10.42 27.87 16.51
CA LYS A 555 -10.63 26.43 16.72
C LYS A 555 -10.60 25.69 15.41
N ILE A 556 -9.52 24.97 15.14
CA ILE A 556 -9.31 24.24 13.89
C ILE A 556 -10.05 22.91 13.93
N GLU A 557 -11.13 22.82 13.17
CA GLU A 557 -11.97 21.63 13.05
C GLU A 557 -11.81 20.99 11.66
N LEU A 558 -12.15 19.70 11.54
CA LEU A 558 -12.04 18.96 10.28
C LEU A 558 -13.41 18.76 9.64
N TYR A 559 -13.50 19.06 8.35
CA TYR A 559 -14.70 18.96 7.55
C TYR A 559 -14.46 18.09 6.32
N ALA A 560 -15.52 17.47 5.80
CA ALA A 560 -15.54 16.83 4.49
C ALA A 560 -16.76 17.31 3.69
N VAL A 561 -16.60 17.45 2.38
CA VAL A 561 -17.65 17.91 1.47
C VAL A 561 -17.49 17.28 0.10
N SER A 562 -18.58 17.08 -0.65
CA SER A 562 -18.47 16.65 -2.04
C SER A 562 -17.67 17.65 -2.88
N SER A 563 -17.04 17.18 -3.94
CA SER A 563 -16.23 17.97 -4.86
C SER A 563 -16.94 19.15 -5.53
N VAL A 564 -18.28 19.18 -5.43
CA VAL A 564 -19.20 20.20 -5.96
C VAL A 564 -19.94 20.98 -4.86
N GLY A 565 -19.52 20.87 -3.60
CA GLY A 565 -19.97 21.73 -2.49
C GLY A 565 -21.25 21.29 -1.78
N VAL A 566 -21.78 20.10 -2.09
CA VAL A 566 -22.99 19.54 -1.48
C VAL A 566 -22.63 18.63 -0.30
N GLY A 567 -23.48 18.56 0.73
CA GLY A 567 -23.34 17.59 1.82
C GLY A 567 -22.13 17.82 2.71
N ARG A 568 -21.78 19.07 3.01
CA ARG A 568 -20.69 19.35 3.95
C ARG A 568 -21.02 18.83 5.36
N VAL A 569 -20.08 18.12 5.96
CA VAL A 569 -20.16 17.62 7.34
C VAL A 569 -18.90 17.93 8.15
N LYS A 570 -19.07 18.21 9.44
CA LYS A 570 -17.97 18.33 10.41
C LYS A 570 -17.57 16.93 10.86
N VAL A 571 -16.49 16.40 10.30
CA VAL A 571 -16.06 15.02 10.55
C VAL A 571 -15.27 14.86 11.85
N SER A 572 -14.70 15.94 12.40
CA SER A 572 -14.10 15.91 13.74
C SER A 572 -15.14 15.85 14.87
N GLY A 573 -16.44 15.96 14.58
CA GLY A 573 -17.48 15.92 15.61
C GLY A 573 -17.37 17.03 16.66
N SER A 574 -17.83 16.76 17.89
CA SER A 574 -17.72 17.70 19.00
C SER A 574 -16.40 17.51 19.74
N MET A 575 -15.56 18.54 19.74
CA MET A 575 -14.29 18.56 20.48
C MET A 575 -14.37 19.46 21.71
N ILE A 576 -13.47 19.26 22.68
CA ILE A 576 -13.29 20.14 23.85
C ILE A 576 -13.04 21.62 23.45
N ALA A 577 -13.15 22.53 24.42
CA ALA A 577 -13.16 23.99 24.15
C ALA A 577 -11.90 24.52 23.44
N ASN A 578 -10.72 23.96 23.72
CA ASN A 578 -9.44 24.32 23.12
C ASN A 578 -8.88 23.21 22.21
N GLY A 579 -9.73 22.28 21.79
CA GLY A 579 -9.31 21.13 21.01
C GLY A 579 -9.19 21.49 19.53
N ASP A 580 -8.05 21.17 18.93
CA ASP A 580 -7.74 21.42 17.53
C ASP A 580 -7.37 20.13 16.81
N VAL A 581 -7.66 20.09 15.50
CA VAL A 581 -7.16 19.06 14.59
C VAL A 581 -5.81 19.50 14.02
N HIS A 582 -4.78 18.68 14.24
CA HIS A 582 -3.38 18.99 13.90
C HIS A 582 -2.95 18.50 12.51
N ASP A 583 -3.46 17.35 12.10
CA ASP A 583 -3.23 16.77 10.76
C ASP A 583 -4.28 15.68 10.47
N TYR A 584 -4.38 15.29 9.20
CA TYR A 584 -5.30 14.27 8.72
C TYR A 584 -4.83 13.67 7.40
N ALA A 585 -5.34 12.47 7.10
CA ALA A 585 -5.12 11.81 5.82
C ALA A 585 -6.33 10.95 5.44
N TRP A 586 -6.68 10.98 4.15
CA TRP A 586 -7.60 10.01 3.56
C TRP A 586 -7.01 8.61 3.58
N ALA A 587 -7.83 7.61 3.86
CA ALA A 587 -7.52 6.24 3.51
C ALA A 587 -7.33 6.14 1.98
N PRO A 588 -6.36 5.37 1.48
CA PRO A 588 -6.13 5.18 0.05
C PRO A 588 -7.38 4.79 -0.75
N ASP A 589 -8.29 4.02 -0.15
CA ASP A 589 -9.58 3.61 -0.73
C ASP A 589 -10.69 4.68 -0.66
N SER A 590 -10.39 5.85 -0.08
CA SER A 590 -11.32 6.98 0.17
C SER A 590 -12.49 6.67 1.14
N SER A 591 -12.45 5.55 1.87
CA SER A 591 -13.57 5.13 2.74
C SER A 591 -13.61 5.87 4.08
N ARG A 592 -12.45 6.34 4.57
CA ARG A 592 -12.27 6.97 5.89
C ARG A 592 -11.25 8.10 5.84
N ILE A 593 -11.29 8.93 6.86
CA ILE A 593 -10.25 9.92 7.17
C ILE A 593 -9.68 9.58 8.55
N ALA A 594 -8.36 9.50 8.67
CA ALA A 594 -7.68 9.48 9.96
C ALA A 594 -7.22 10.90 10.30
N PHE A 595 -7.31 11.30 11.57
CA PHE A 595 -6.90 12.63 12.00
C PHE A 595 -6.39 12.64 13.43
N ARG A 596 -5.37 13.46 13.69
CA ARG A 596 -4.80 13.69 15.01
C ARG A 596 -5.36 14.98 15.60
N ALA A 597 -5.79 14.93 16.85
CA ALA A 597 -6.41 16.08 17.50
C ALA A 597 -6.29 16.06 19.02
N ASP A 598 -6.35 17.23 19.65
CA ASP A 598 -6.62 17.40 21.09
C ASP A 598 -8.14 17.25 21.34
N HIS A 599 -8.69 16.09 21.00
CA HIS A 599 -10.13 15.93 20.83
C HIS A 599 -10.87 15.76 22.17
N ASP A 600 -10.41 14.82 23.00
CA ASP A 600 -11.05 14.45 24.28
C ASP A 600 -10.29 15.04 25.47
N ILE A 601 -8.96 15.19 25.34
CA ILE A 601 -8.08 15.70 26.41
C ILE A 601 -7.22 16.86 25.85
N ASP A 602 -7.23 17.98 26.58
CA ASP A 602 -6.47 19.18 26.21
C ASP A 602 -4.96 18.93 26.27
N ASN A 603 -4.22 19.34 25.24
CA ASN A 603 -2.78 19.11 25.04
C ASN A 603 -2.39 17.61 25.00
N LEU A 604 -3.30 16.74 24.58
CA LEU A 604 -3.01 15.34 24.29
C LEU A 604 -3.45 15.02 22.86
N ASN A 605 -2.48 14.85 21.99
CA ASN A 605 -2.72 14.43 20.61
C ASN A 605 -3.22 12.98 20.58
N GLU A 606 -4.46 12.81 20.18
CA GLU A 606 -5.14 11.53 20.05
C GLU A 606 -5.41 11.24 18.58
N LEU A 607 -5.41 9.97 18.18
CA LEU A 607 -5.67 9.58 16.78
C LEU A 607 -7.07 9.00 16.63
N PHE A 608 -7.81 9.53 15.67
CA PHE A 608 -9.17 9.10 15.34
C PHE A 608 -9.30 8.69 13.88
N THR A 609 -10.31 7.90 13.58
CA THR A 609 -10.80 7.65 12.22
C THR A 609 -12.28 7.96 12.11
N VAL A 610 -12.74 8.35 10.94
CA VAL A 610 -14.14 8.69 10.71
C VAL A 610 -14.56 8.40 9.27
N ILE A 611 -15.82 7.98 9.09
CA ILE A 611 -16.44 7.83 7.77
C ILE A 611 -17.04 9.20 7.39
N PRO A 612 -16.64 9.81 6.26
CA PRO A 612 -17.11 11.12 5.82
C PRO A 612 -18.42 11.02 5.02
N ASP A 613 -19.44 10.41 5.64
CA ASP A 613 -20.76 10.24 5.02
C ASP A 613 -21.63 11.49 5.27
N PRO A 614 -22.08 12.20 4.22
CA PRO A 614 -22.94 13.37 4.36
C PRO A 614 -24.36 13.07 4.83
N LEU A 615 -24.79 11.81 4.80
CA LEU A 615 -26.14 11.38 5.14
C LEU A 615 -26.30 10.95 6.60
N THR A 616 -25.19 10.78 7.32
CA THR A 616 -25.16 10.36 8.72
C THR A 616 -24.39 11.37 9.57
N THR A 617 -24.62 11.34 10.89
CA THR A 617 -23.79 12.12 11.82
C THR A 617 -22.43 11.44 11.93
N PRO A 618 -21.32 12.12 11.59
CA PRO A 618 -19.99 11.52 11.73
C PRO A 618 -19.71 11.12 13.19
N VAL A 619 -19.14 9.92 13.37
CA VAL A 619 -18.72 9.40 14.67
C VAL A 619 -17.22 9.11 14.61
N PRO A 620 -16.36 10.01 15.09
CA PRO A 620 -14.94 9.74 15.25
C PRO A 620 -14.70 8.55 16.18
N LEU A 621 -13.92 7.58 15.74
CA LEU A 621 -13.50 6.43 16.51
C LEU A 621 -12.06 6.64 16.95
N LYS A 622 -11.80 6.66 18.26
CA LYS A 622 -10.45 6.77 18.80
C LYS A 622 -9.70 5.45 18.57
N VAL A 623 -8.62 5.48 17.79
CA VAL A 623 -7.80 4.30 17.44
C VAL A 623 -6.48 4.24 18.21
N SER A 624 -6.09 5.32 18.90
CA SER A 624 -4.88 5.36 19.73
C SER A 624 -5.03 4.72 21.12
N ASP A 625 -6.25 4.31 21.50
CA ASP A 625 -6.54 3.64 22.77
C ASP A 625 -7.01 2.19 22.53
N SER A 626 -6.53 1.25 23.34
CA SER A 626 -7.04 -0.13 23.30
C SER A 626 -8.36 -0.24 24.07
N ILE A 627 -9.41 -0.71 23.41
CA ILE A 627 -10.68 -1.10 24.07
C ILE A 627 -10.48 -2.28 25.04
N THR A 628 -9.44 -3.11 24.81
CA THR A 628 -9.31 -4.44 25.43
C THR A 628 -8.32 -4.52 26.59
N VAL A 629 -7.46 -3.53 26.81
CA VAL A 629 -6.44 -3.55 27.88
C VAL A 629 -6.57 -2.33 28.78
N LYS A 630 -6.77 -2.54 30.09
CA LYS A 630 -6.65 -1.46 31.10
C LYS A 630 -5.41 -1.68 31.98
N PRO A 631 -4.54 -0.67 32.15
CA PRO A 631 -4.65 0.68 31.58
C PRO A 631 -4.26 0.71 30.07
N PRO A 632 -5.03 1.42 29.23
CA PRO A 632 -4.81 1.49 27.79
C PRO A 632 -3.86 2.65 27.51
N LEU A 633 -2.55 2.46 27.55
CA LEU A 633 -1.65 3.61 27.39
C LEU A 633 -0.37 3.21 26.68
N LEU A 634 -0.45 2.82 25.41
CA LEU A 634 0.77 2.82 24.58
C LEU A 634 1.26 4.25 24.35
N PHE A 635 0.37 5.25 24.36
CA PHE A 635 0.66 6.65 24.05
C PHE A 635 0.16 7.64 25.11
N SER A 636 0.53 7.44 26.38
CA SER A 636 0.07 8.31 27.49
C SER A 636 0.42 9.79 27.35
N ARG A 637 1.31 10.13 26.42
CA ARG A 637 1.75 11.50 26.15
C ARG A 637 1.45 11.97 24.72
N GLY A 638 0.69 11.17 23.97
CA GLY A 638 0.11 11.54 22.69
C GLY A 638 0.76 10.89 21.48
N VAL A 639 0.03 10.94 20.37
CA VAL A 639 0.46 10.50 19.05
C VAL A 639 1.33 11.58 18.41
N ILE A 640 2.44 11.17 17.80
CA ILE A 640 3.40 12.05 17.13
C ILE A 640 3.08 12.15 15.64
N ASP A 641 2.81 11.02 14.98
CA ASP A 641 2.42 10.92 13.58
C ASP A 641 1.83 9.53 13.29
N PHE A 642 1.27 9.37 12.09
CA PHE A 642 0.60 8.15 11.65
C PHE A 642 0.69 7.97 10.14
N GLN A 643 0.46 6.73 9.66
CA GLN A 643 0.39 6.42 8.24
C GLN A 643 -0.63 5.30 7.98
N TRP A 644 -1.52 5.50 7.01
CA TRP A 644 -2.36 4.43 6.47
C TRP A 644 -1.51 3.37 5.78
N ALA A 645 -1.84 2.09 5.99
CA ALA A 645 -1.37 1.04 5.11
C ALA A 645 -1.89 1.29 3.67
N PRO A 646 -1.11 1.00 2.63
CA PRO A 646 -1.53 1.18 1.23
C PRO A 646 -2.88 0.51 0.88
N ASP A 647 -3.20 -0.63 1.51
CA ASP A 647 -4.46 -1.36 1.36
C ASP A 647 -5.64 -0.79 2.17
N SER A 648 -5.43 0.32 2.90
CA SER A 648 -6.41 0.97 3.80
C SER A 648 -6.87 0.12 5.00
N SER A 649 -6.32 -1.08 5.21
CA SER A 649 -6.80 -2.01 6.23
C SER A 649 -6.30 -1.68 7.64
N ARG A 650 -5.22 -0.89 7.76
CA ARG A 650 -4.48 -0.64 9.00
C ARG A 650 -3.90 0.76 9.04
N ILE A 651 -3.54 1.20 10.26
CA ILE A 651 -2.84 2.46 10.50
C ILE A 651 -1.63 2.19 11.38
N ALA A 652 -0.45 2.61 10.95
CA ALA A 652 0.76 2.66 11.77
C ALA A 652 0.74 3.96 12.59
N ILE A 653 1.10 3.87 13.86
CA ILE A 653 1.05 4.98 14.82
C ILE A 653 2.38 5.03 15.55
N ARG A 654 2.98 6.22 15.61
CA ARG A 654 4.09 6.51 16.51
C ARG A 654 3.63 7.47 17.60
N GLY A 655 4.05 7.25 18.83
CA GLY A 655 3.67 8.14 19.93
C GLY A 655 4.51 7.95 21.19
N ASP A 656 4.40 8.92 22.10
CA ASP A 656 5.19 8.96 23.35
C ASP A 656 4.50 8.11 24.44
N SER A 657 5.25 7.10 24.91
CA SER A 657 4.77 6.05 25.80
C SER A 657 4.88 6.38 27.30
N LEU A 658 4.70 5.36 28.15
CA LEU A 658 4.50 5.47 29.61
C LEU A 658 5.68 6.05 30.40
N SER A 659 6.89 5.99 29.86
CA SER A 659 8.08 6.64 30.43
C SER A 659 8.47 7.81 29.55
N ALA A 660 8.57 9.00 30.16
CA ALA A 660 8.78 10.25 29.45
C ALA A 660 9.92 10.16 28.43
N GLY A 661 9.58 10.34 27.14
CA GLY A 661 10.56 10.40 26.06
C GLY A 661 10.92 9.03 25.48
N ILE A 662 9.94 8.13 25.35
CA ILE A 662 10.08 6.89 24.58
C ILE A 662 9.02 6.90 23.48
N ASN A 663 9.47 6.98 22.22
CA ASN A 663 8.64 6.92 21.04
C ASN A 663 8.40 5.45 20.64
N ALA A 664 7.19 4.96 20.85
CA ALA A 664 6.78 3.59 20.53
C ALA A 664 6.09 3.50 19.16
N MET A 665 6.06 2.30 18.58
CA MET A 665 5.27 1.99 17.38
C MET A 665 4.10 1.06 17.68
N ALA A 666 2.95 1.37 17.09
CA ALA A 666 1.77 0.53 17.12
C ALA A 666 1.12 0.38 15.73
N ILE A 667 0.32 -0.66 15.58
CA ILE A 667 -0.54 -0.90 14.42
C ILE A 667 -1.99 -1.01 14.90
N ALA A 668 -2.88 -0.22 14.33
CA ALA A 668 -4.28 -0.15 14.72
C ALA A 668 -5.24 -0.50 13.58
N ALA A 669 -6.41 -1.02 13.96
CA ALA A 669 -7.52 -1.18 13.04
C ALA A 669 -8.23 0.17 12.83
N PRO A 670 -8.62 0.52 11.59
CA PRO A 670 -9.36 1.74 11.30
C PRO A 670 -10.74 1.82 11.94
N ASP A 671 -11.29 0.71 12.41
CA ASP A 671 -12.57 0.62 13.12
C ASP A 671 -12.40 0.56 14.65
N ALA A 672 -11.17 0.77 15.15
CA ALA A 672 -10.79 0.65 16.55
C ALA A 672 -10.98 -0.75 17.17
N SER A 673 -11.10 -1.81 16.35
CA SER A 673 -11.25 -3.19 16.83
C SER A 673 -9.98 -3.76 17.49
N PHE A 674 -8.78 -3.27 17.11
CA PHE A 674 -7.52 -3.63 17.75
C PHE A 674 -6.49 -2.50 17.74
N LEU A 675 -5.54 -2.61 18.67
CA LEU A 675 -4.31 -1.82 18.75
C LEU A 675 -3.17 -2.74 19.22
N LEU A 676 -2.14 -2.90 18.39
CA LEU A 676 -1.03 -3.85 18.59
C LEU A 676 0.27 -3.09 18.80
N ASN A 677 1.06 -3.47 19.81
CA ASN A 677 2.40 -2.91 20.02
C ASN A 677 3.40 -3.53 19.04
N ALA A 678 3.72 -2.81 17.97
CA ALA A 678 4.67 -3.20 16.93
C ALA A 678 6.13 -3.08 17.40
N SER A 679 6.42 -2.06 18.23
CA SER A 679 7.75 -1.87 18.81
C SER A 679 8.12 -2.89 19.88
N GLY A 680 7.17 -3.70 20.38
CA GLY A 680 7.41 -4.72 21.41
C GLY A 680 7.96 -4.15 22.72
N SER A 681 8.78 -4.94 23.43
CA SER A 681 9.51 -4.45 24.60
C SER A 681 10.68 -3.57 24.16
N MET A 682 10.86 -2.45 24.85
CA MET A 682 11.89 -1.44 24.55
C MET A 682 12.74 -1.14 25.79
N ALA A 683 13.98 -0.68 25.59
CA ALA A 683 14.83 -0.16 26.66
C ALA A 683 14.28 1.16 27.21
N ALA A 684 14.71 1.58 28.40
CA ALA A 684 14.14 2.72 29.13
C ALA A 684 14.41 4.11 28.51
N THR A 685 15.22 4.17 27.46
CA THR A 685 15.60 5.39 26.73
C THR A 685 15.45 5.21 25.22
N ALA A 686 14.85 4.09 24.79
CA ALA A 686 14.73 3.79 23.37
C ALA A 686 13.65 4.64 22.70
N ASP A 687 13.86 4.97 21.43
CA ASP A 687 13.00 5.79 20.60
C ASP A 687 12.90 5.22 19.18
N VAL A 688 11.68 5.22 18.65
CA VAL A 688 11.45 5.10 17.21
C VAL A 688 11.42 6.50 16.57
N ASN A 689 12.18 6.64 15.49
CA ASN A 689 12.38 7.91 14.79
C ASN A 689 11.55 8.01 13.50
N GLU A 690 11.47 6.91 12.75
CA GLU A 690 10.85 6.86 11.42
C GLU A 690 10.23 5.49 11.18
N PHE A 691 9.22 5.43 10.32
CA PHE A 691 8.59 4.17 9.89
C PHE A 691 7.97 4.31 8.49
N SER A 692 7.78 3.17 7.81
CA SER A 692 7.06 3.09 6.55
C SER A 692 6.44 1.71 6.35
N TRP A 693 5.23 1.67 5.80
CA TRP A 693 4.61 0.44 5.32
C TRP A 693 5.30 -0.12 4.08
N SER A 694 5.32 -1.44 3.95
CA SER A 694 5.59 -2.10 2.67
C SER A 694 4.47 -1.77 1.67
N PRO A 695 4.76 -1.66 0.36
CA PRO A 695 3.75 -1.38 -0.66
C PRO A 695 2.60 -2.39 -0.70
N ASP A 696 2.89 -3.66 -0.38
CA ASP A 696 1.91 -4.74 -0.26
C ASP A 696 1.10 -4.72 1.06
N SER A 697 1.40 -3.78 1.96
CA SER A 697 0.78 -3.62 3.28
C SER A 697 1.00 -4.78 4.26
N LEU A 698 1.86 -5.75 3.95
CA LEU A 698 2.08 -6.94 4.77
C LEU A 698 3.10 -6.72 5.90
N LYS A 699 3.93 -5.69 5.82
CA LYS A 699 4.99 -5.41 6.78
C LYS A 699 5.14 -3.92 7.07
N LEU A 700 5.70 -3.61 8.23
CA LEU A 700 6.04 -2.26 8.67
C LEU A 700 7.53 -2.22 9.02
N ALA A 701 8.27 -1.33 8.39
CA ALA A 701 9.67 -1.08 8.72
C ALA A 701 9.75 0.17 9.59
N PHE A 702 10.70 0.20 10.54
CA PHE A 702 10.94 1.36 11.38
C PHE A 702 12.37 1.41 11.89
N ILE A 703 12.84 2.63 12.19
CA ILE A 703 14.17 2.88 12.74
C ILE A 703 14.08 3.33 14.18
N GLY A 704 14.90 2.73 15.05
CA GLY A 704 15.05 3.17 16.42
C GLY A 704 16.20 2.49 17.15
N ASP A 705 16.47 2.89 18.37
CA ASP A 705 17.55 2.37 19.22
C ASP A 705 17.04 1.36 20.26
N LEU A 706 16.23 0.40 19.79
CA LEU A 706 15.47 -0.51 20.65
C LEU A 706 16.33 -1.53 21.38
N ASN A 707 17.40 -2.06 20.75
CA ASN A 707 18.26 -3.06 21.38
C ASN A 707 19.51 -2.41 22.01
N ILE A 708 20.07 -1.38 21.36
CA ILE A 708 21.28 -0.68 21.80
C ILE A 708 21.00 0.82 21.84
N ASP A 709 20.94 1.36 23.06
CA ASP A 709 20.72 2.79 23.32
C ASP A 709 21.66 3.68 22.48
N SER A 710 21.11 4.76 21.91
CA SER A 710 21.81 5.70 21.02
C SER A 710 22.39 5.08 19.73
N THR A 711 21.89 3.92 19.30
CA THR A 711 22.28 3.28 18.03
C THR A 711 21.03 2.98 17.22
N ASN A 712 20.80 3.76 16.18
CA ASN A 712 19.64 3.53 15.31
C ASN A 712 19.85 2.23 14.52
N GLU A 713 18.93 1.30 14.72
CA GLU A 713 18.82 0.02 14.02
C GLU A 713 17.56 0.01 13.17
N LEU A 714 17.60 -0.73 12.06
CA LEU A 714 16.44 -0.94 11.20
C LEU A 714 15.70 -2.22 11.61
N PHE A 715 14.40 -2.09 11.85
CA PHE A 715 13.51 -3.18 12.20
C PHE A 715 12.42 -3.37 11.15
N VAL A 716 11.93 -4.60 11.05
CA VAL A 716 10.73 -4.97 10.30
C VAL A 716 9.83 -5.79 11.20
N VAL A 717 8.52 -5.56 11.10
CA VAL A 717 7.49 -6.35 11.79
C VAL A 717 6.38 -6.69 10.79
N ASP A 718 5.76 -7.85 10.95
CA ASP A 718 4.57 -8.20 10.18
C ASP A 718 3.41 -7.27 10.53
N ALA A 719 2.51 -7.03 9.58
CA ALA A 719 1.39 -6.13 9.76
C ALA A 719 0.39 -6.53 10.85
N ASN A 720 0.47 -7.77 11.32
CA ASN A 720 -0.25 -8.28 12.49
C ASN A 720 0.51 -8.06 13.82
N GLY A 721 1.60 -7.29 13.82
CA GLY A 721 2.45 -7.00 14.97
C GLY A 721 3.38 -8.14 15.41
N SER A 722 3.43 -9.26 14.68
CA SER A 722 4.31 -10.40 15.00
C SER A 722 5.64 -10.36 14.24
N ASN A 723 6.55 -11.27 14.58
CA ASN A 723 7.83 -11.47 13.88
C ASN A 723 8.67 -10.19 13.71
N ARG A 724 8.81 -9.38 14.77
CA ARG A 724 9.73 -8.24 14.77
C ARG A 724 11.18 -8.72 14.65
N MET A 725 11.88 -8.29 13.60
CA MET A 725 13.26 -8.67 13.29
C MET A 725 14.13 -7.43 13.09
N THR A 726 15.41 -7.52 13.46
CA THR A 726 16.42 -6.51 13.11
C THR A 726 17.02 -6.86 11.75
N ILE A 727 17.04 -5.90 10.82
CA ILE A 727 17.56 -6.07 9.44
C ILE A 727 18.95 -5.47 9.29
N SER A 728 19.21 -4.34 9.94
CA SER A 728 20.53 -3.69 9.89
C SER A 728 21.61 -4.62 10.43
N THR A 729 22.80 -4.54 9.85
CA THR A 729 23.99 -5.18 10.40
C THR A 729 24.28 -4.66 11.82
N PRO A 730 25.03 -5.39 12.66
CA PRO A 730 25.42 -4.87 13.97
C PRO A 730 26.22 -3.58 13.82
N LEU A 731 25.68 -2.48 14.34
CA LEU A 731 26.29 -1.16 14.29
C LEU A 731 26.97 -0.81 15.63
N PRO A 732 28.11 -0.12 15.63
CA PRO A 732 28.73 0.33 16.87
C PRO A 732 27.93 1.49 17.50
N ALA A 733 28.13 1.70 18.79
CA ALA A 733 27.47 2.77 19.53
C ALA A 733 27.69 4.14 18.87
N GLY A 734 26.61 4.88 18.61
CA GLY A 734 26.62 6.19 17.96
C GLY A 734 26.64 6.17 16.43
N ALA A 735 26.52 4.99 15.80
CA ALA A 735 26.21 4.87 14.38
C ALA A 735 24.73 5.19 14.12
N THR A 736 24.44 5.66 12.90
CA THR A 736 23.09 6.01 12.47
C THR A 736 22.70 5.20 11.24
N THR A 737 21.45 4.76 11.20
CA THR A 737 20.76 4.27 10.00
C THR A 737 19.69 5.27 9.60
N ASP A 738 19.50 5.38 8.29
CA ASP A 738 18.38 6.07 7.69
C ASP A 738 17.68 5.09 6.72
N LEU A 739 16.35 5.01 6.79
CA LEU A 739 15.54 4.07 6.01
C LEU A 739 15.13 4.81 4.75
N PHE A 740 15.55 4.32 3.58
CA PHE A 740 15.25 5.01 2.32
C PHE A 740 14.12 4.35 1.56
N LEU A 741 13.98 3.03 1.65
CA LEU A 741 13.00 2.32 0.86
C LEU A 741 12.51 1.05 1.53
N PHE A 742 11.20 0.85 1.48
CA PHE A 742 10.55 -0.45 1.62
C PHE A 742 9.93 -0.80 0.26
N ARG A 743 10.42 -1.88 -0.37
CA ARG A 743 9.98 -2.39 -1.66
C ARG A 743 8.83 -3.38 -1.55
#